data_AF-A0A2G4FPB4-F1
#
_entry.id   AF-A0A2G4FPB4-F1
#
_cell.length_a   1.000
_cell.length_b   1.000
_cell.length_c   1.000
_cell.angle_alpha   90.00
_cell.angle_beta   90.00
_cell.angle_gamma   90.00
#
_symmetry.space_group_name_H-M   'P 1'
#
loop_
_entity.id
_entity.type
_entity.pdbx_description
1 polymer ?
#
loop_
_entity_poly.entity_id
_entity_poly.type
_entity_poly.pdbx_seq_one_letter_code
_entity_poly.pdbx_strand_id
1 'polypeptide(L)'
;MSIKSIRKILVLSFILTVGLYGFSLAGVLTQAPKDREKPYICKWTNNPPIIDGKPNDACWDKAIAIDNFHLPWLQEKDRSSRTKTKAKLLWDRDNFYYLAQMEDHDLFADVVEHDGKTWDNDVFEIFIKPSSKHTGYYEFQVNAANTFFDCFFPKKRELTENFADIVKADKFHMEAKVVLDGTLNKRDDRDKGWTVEGRIPWVDFAKTGGMPNIDEVWNFALCRYDYDIKEKGPELSTSAPLKSKTHADFHLFQDYAPMVFEGPIAPASTLGRVPAKNMKVVGSPEPPLPYKTINAFPKLKLKNLTCILPVPDSNLMLASSMDRPYAPSSIVRFDSREDVAESLTLLESKDTIFDMLFHPDYKKNGYLYLGCNGPGPEAKKHTRVVRYTISNKSPFTIDPKSAVTIKEWHSDGHNGAALAFGKDGMLYVTSGDGTSDSDTWVSGQDMTRPLGKVLRLDVDHPDEGKQYSVPKDNPFLHIKDAVPETWAYGLRNPWRMHCDKKTGHLWVGNNGQDLWEQVYFIRKGDNYGWSVMEGSHPFYSLRKPGPTPFVKPIAEHHHSEARSLTGGIVYYGSKFPELQGCYIYGDHSTGKIWGIRHDGEKVTWHKEIADTSLQITGFGEDNDGNLLVVDLLGIIHKFIPVPKDLPQPHFPKKLSESGLFQSIRNHEMVEGVIPYSVNAPFWSDQSFKVRFIALPEFDSEGKPTFIDYSSSKSWTFPNGTVIVKSFALEMEHGNPQSKQWIETRFMTRQEGEWAGYSYLWNKEQTDADLVESAGRDVSFQIADKGEKEGTRKQVWHYPSRAECMVCHSRASNFVLGLCEVQMNKSHDYKTGSENQLHHLEQLRILKPRSSDLKEALKRIGQADGKKDKELDEWVNTQLSFPDQRKPATPDHLLPLPVSQLKKLVNPYDKNQPLEARVKSYLHSNCANCHINAGGGNSQMDLDFFADKTKIKILDEKPNHHTFGFKDAKIIAPGDPERSVLLHRISIVGTGQMPQISRNMVDKQAVELFTEWIRSLPK
;
A
#
# COMPACT_ATOMS: atom_id res chain seq x y z
N MET A 1 56.99 -2.09 33.58
CA MET A 1 55.64 -1.46 33.57
C MET A 1 54.63 -2.52 33.16
N SER A 2 53.50 -2.82 33.83
CA SER A 2 52.48 -2.02 34.57
C SER A 2 51.32 -1.59 33.66
N ILE A 3 50.01 -1.85 33.91
CA ILE A 3 49.31 -2.58 34.99
C ILE A 3 47.85 -2.98 34.58
N LYS A 4 47.34 -4.17 34.97
CA LYS A 4 45.91 -4.63 35.14
C LYS A 4 44.90 -4.42 33.97
N SER A 5 43.65 -4.93 33.92
CA SER A 5 42.92 -6.20 34.22
C SER A 5 41.53 -6.08 33.51
N ILE A 6 40.44 -6.86 33.58
CA ILE A 6 39.87 -8.02 34.33
C ILE A 6 38.98 -8.78 33.29
N ARG A 7 39.00 -10.11 33.07
CA ARG A 7 38.13 -11.20 33.63
C ARG A 7 36.62 -10.87 33.80
N LYS A 8 35.66 -11.81 33.69
CA LYS A 8 35.66 -13.26 33.97
C LYS A 8 34.54 -14.04 33.20
N ILE A 9 34.47 -15.37 33.37
CA ILE A 9 33.60 -16.33 32.65
C ILE A 9 33.00 -17.37 33.62
N LEU A 10 31.92 -18.06 33.19
CA LEU A 10 31.34 -19.36 33.64
C LEU A 10 30.31 -19.42 34.79
N VAL A 11 29.58 -20.54 34.78
CA VAL A 11 28.32 -20.87 35.47
C VAL A 11 28.39 -22.32 35.95
N LEU A 12 27.89 -22.66 37.15
CA LEU A 12 27.03 -23.85 37.42
C LEU A 12 26.54 -23.96 38.89
N SER A 13 25.27 -24.33 39.04
CA SER A 13 24.64 -25.17 40.08
C SER A 13 24.98 -25.08 41.59
N PHE A 14 23.97 -24.72 42.40
CA PHE A 14 23.47 -25.62 43.46
C PHE A 14 21.96 -25.42 43.70
N ILE A 15 21.30 -26.32 44.46
CA ILE A 15 19.82 -26.45 44.58
C ILE A 15 19.44 -26.55 46.08
N LEU A 16 18.14 -26.41 46.42
CA LEU A 16 17.48 -26.54 47.75
C LEU A 16 17.68 -25.33 48.70
N THR A 17 16.71 -24.89 49.54
CA THR A 17 15.38 -25.43 49.89
C THR A 17 14.36 -24.32 50.25
N VAL A 18 13.06 -24.61 50.02
CA VAL A 18 11.80 -24.03 50.54
C VAL A 18 11.86 -22.93 51.63
N GLY A 19 11.07 -21.86 51.42
CA GLY A 19 10.56 -20.97 52.49
C GLY A 19 9.50 -19.98 51.96
N LEU A 20 8.35 -19.85 52.63
CA LEU A 20 7.35 -18.83 52.28
C LEU A 20 7.82 -17.44 52.71
N TYR A 21 7.65 -16.43 51.86
CA TYR A 21 6.96 -15.18 52.23
C TYR A 21 6.66 -14.36 50.97
N GLY A 22 5.38 -14.06 50.72
CA GLY A 22 4.98 -13.11 49.69
C GLY A 22 4.98 -11.69 50.26
N PHE A 23 5.90 -10.84 49.81
CA PHE A 23 5.87 -9.40 50.04
C PHE A 23 6.32 -8.66 48.78
N SER A 24 5.54 -7.65 48.38
CA SER A 24 5.87 -6.78 47.26
C SER A 24 6.88 -5.71 47.68
N LEU A 25 8.06 -5.68 47.04
CA LEU A 25 8.94 -4.51 47.11
C LEU A 25 8.40 -3.38 46.21
N ALA A 26 7.36 -2.70 46.70
CA ALA A 26 7.19 -1.29 46.37
C ALA A 26 8.24 -0.50 47.17
N GLY A 27 8.97 0.45 46.56
CA GLY A 27 9.97 1.19 47.36
C GLY A 27 11.07 1.99 46.69
N VAL A 28 11.08 2.24 45.37
CA VAL A 28 11.86 3.36 44.79
C VAL A 28 11.00 4.14 43.78
N LEU A 29 9.88 4.66 44.26
CA LEU A 29 9.19 5.75 43.56
C LEU A 29 9.83 7.07 43.96
N THR A 30 10.51 7.71 43.01
CA THR A 30 10.80 9.15 43.08
C THR A 30 9.52 9.92 43.39
N GLN A 31 9.53 10.81 44.37
CA GLN A 31 8.36 11.60 44.73
C GLN A 31 7.90 12.46 43.53
N ALA A 32 6.81 12.05 42.89
CA ALA A 32 6.08 12.91 41.98
C ALA A 32 5.51 14.11 42.77
N PRO A 33 5.43 15.32 42.18
CA PRO A 33 4.78 16.44 42.83
C PRO A 33 3.34 16.08 43.20
N LYS A 34 2.95 16.40 44.43
CA LYS A 34 1.54 16.29 44.84
C LYS A 34 0.67 17.30 44.11
N ASP A 35 -0.61 16.98 44.03
CA ASP A 35 -1.70 17.88 43.70
C ASP A 35 -1.61 18.53 42.30
N ARG A 36 -1.77 17.68 41.29
CA ARG A 36 -2.58 18.07 40.11
C ARG A 36 -4.03 17.78 40.42
N GLU A 37 -4.90 18.76 40.16
CA GLU A 37 -6.35 18.56 40.15
C GLU A 37 -6.74 17.47 39.13
N LYS A 38 -7.87 16.80 39.36
CA LYS A 38 -8.40 15.83 38.37
C LYS A 38 -8.75 16.59 37.08
N PRO A 39 -8.32 16.12 35.91
CA PRO A 39 -8.66 16.79 34.67
C PRO A 39 -10.16 16.64 34.37
N TYR A 40 -10.72 17.66 33.72
CA TYR A 40 -12.04 17.59 33.12
C TYR A 40 -12.03 16.63 31.93
N ILE A 41 -13.20 16.12 31.53
CA ILE A 41 -13.33 15.18 30.41
C ILE A 41 -14.25 15.77 29.35
N CYS A 42 -13.70 16.10 28.19
CA CYS A 42 -14.46 16.37 26.98
C CYS A 42 -14.75 15.04 26.31
N LYS A 43 -16.03 14.68 26.16
CA LYS A 43 -16.42 13.36 25.65
C LYS A 43 -16.75 13.36 24.17
N TRP A 44 -16.37 12.29 23.51
CA TRP A 44 -16.78 12.03 22.14
C TRP A 44 -18.29 11.87 22.02
N THR A 45 -18.88 12.41 20.95
CA THR A 45 -20.23 12.07 20.51
C THR A 45 -20.25 11.59 19.06
N ASN A 46 -21.06 10.56 18.79
CA ASN A 46 -21.40 10.12 17.44
C ASN A 46 -22.68 10.79 16.90
N ASN A 47 -23.40 11.50 17.76
CA ASN A 47 -24.59 12.27 17.46
C ASN A 47 -24.31 13.71 17.92
N PRO A 48 -23.79 14.59 17.07
CA PRO A 48 -23.53 15.98 17.46
C PRO A 48 -24.84 16.74 17.76
N PRO A 49 -24.80 17.78 18.60
CA PRO A 49 -25.96 18.63 18.87
C PRO A 49 -26.40 19.43 17.64
N ILE A 50 -27.70 19.69 17.56
CA ILE A 50 -28.31 20.65 16.64
C ILE A 50 -28.15 22.03 17.29
N ILE A 51 -27.25 22.86 16.78
CA ILE A 51 -26.93 24.18 17.35
C ILE A 51 -28.15 25.11 17.24
N ASP A 52 -28.97 25.12 18.30
CA ASP A 52 -30.26 25.81 18.36
C ASP A 52 -30.44 26.59 19.68
N GLY A 53 -29.47 26.47 20.59
CA GLY A 53 -29.34 27.25 21.83
C GLY A 53 -29.98 26.59 23.05
N LYS A 54 -30.31 25.29 22.98
CA LYS A 54 -31.09 24.59 24.03
C LYS A 54 -30.38 23.34 24.55
N PRO A 55 -30.51 23.04 25.85
CA PRO A 55 -29.80 21.93 26.50
C PRO A 55 -30.44 20.54 26.28
N ASN A 56 -31.39 20.40 25.35
CA ASN A 56 -32.29 19.24 25.29
C ASN A 56 -31.85 18.10 24.35
N ASP A 57 -30.70 18.21 23.69
CA ASP A 57 -30.17 17.13 22.85
C ASP A 57 -29.54 16.01 23.69
N ALA A 58 -29.87 14.76 23.35
CA ALA A 58 -29.47 13.56 24.10
C ALA A 58 -27.95 13.25 24.09
N CYS A 59 -27.13 14.05 23.41
CA CYS A 59 -25.67 14.02 23.56
C CYS A 59 -25.24 14.73 24.86
N TRP A 60 -25.91 15.82 25.24
CA TRP A 60 -25.58 16.62 26.43
C TRP A 60 -25.80 15.87 27.74
N ASP A 61 -26.67 14.86 27.78
CA ASP A 61 -26.85 14.00 28.98
C ASP A 61 -25.62 13.14 29.29
N LYS A 62 -24.73 12.92 28.32
CA LYS A 62 -23.49 12.14 28.48
C LYS A 62 -22.32 13.01 28.92
N ALA A 63 -22.36 14.31 28.59
CA ALA A 63 -21.34 15.29 28.89
C ALA A 63 -21.21 15.53 30.40
N ILE A 64 -19.99 15.76 30.88
CA ILE A 64 -19.76 16.14 32.27
C ILE A 64 -20.06 17.63 32.43
N ALA A 65 -20.79 17.98 33.50
CA ALA A 65 -21.08 19.36 33.83
C ALA A 65 -19.88 20.04 34.52
N ILE A 66 -19.73 21.33 34.24
CA ILE A 66 -18.75 22.24 34.83
C ILE A 66 -19.57 23.38 35.47
N ASP A 67 -19.74 23.36 36.79
CA ASP A 67 -20.59 24.29 37.55
C ASP A 67 -19.86 25.00 38.71
N ASN A 68 -18.54 24.81 38.81
CA ASN A 68 -17.66 25.38 39.83
C ASN A 68 -17.09 26.76 39.45
N PHE A 69 -17.93 27.68 38.95
CA PHE A 69 -17.51 29.04 38.57
C PHE A 69 -17.21 29.89 39.82
N HIS A 70 -16.00 30.47 39.89
CA HIS A 70 -15.48 31.20 41.06
C HIS A 70 -14.65 32.44 40.67
N LEU A 71 -14.12 33.17 41.66
CA LEU A 71 -13.54 34.51 41.53
C LEU A 71 -12.08 34.58 42.06
N PRO A 72 -11.10 33.93 41.40
CA PRO A 72 -9.75 33.74 41.94
C PRO A 72 -8.97 35.04 42.26
N TRP A 73 -9.22 36.15 41.54
CA TRP A 73 -8.63 37.47 41.85
C TRP A 73 -9.11 38.10 43.16
N LEU A 74 -10.14 37.55 43.82
CA LEU A 74 -10.49 37.89 45.21
C LEU A 74 -9.58 37.23 46.25
N GLN A 75 -8.68 36.32 45.83
CA GLN A 75 -7.60 35.74 46.64
C GLN A 75 -8.13 35.04 47.89
N GLU A 76 -7.82 35.55 49.09
CA GLU A 76 -8.33 35.00 50.37
C GLU A 76 -9.85 35.17 50.55
N LYS A 77 -10.52 35.88 49.63
CA LYS A 77 -11.97 36.07 49.55
C LYS A 77 -12.58 35.43 48.29
N ASP A 78 -11.86 34.52 47.64
CA ASP A 78 -12.40 33.71 46.55
C ASP A 78 -13.69 32.98 47.00
N ARG A 79 -14.65 32.95 46.08
CA ARG A 79 -16.02 32.47 46.28
C ARG A 79 -16.64 32.13 44.93
N SER A 80 -17.73 31.38 44.95
CA SER A 80 -18.59 31.21 43.78
C SER A 80 -19.13 32.55 43.27
N SER A 81 -19.48 32.58 41.98
CA SER A 81 -20.32 33.64 41.39
C SER A 81 -21.68 33.74 42.10
N ARG A 82 -22.30 34.93 42.07
CA ARG A 82 -23.59 35.20 42.72
C ARG A 82 -24.73 34.53 41.96
N THR A 83 -24.65 34.53 40.64
CA THR A 83 -25.49 33.77 39.72
C THR A 83 -24.79 32.45 39.35
N LYS A 84 -25.53 31.38 39.04
CA LYS A 84 -24.91 30.10 38.62
C LYS A 84 -24.61 30.09 37.13
N THR A 85 -23.46 29.52 36.78
CA THR A 85 -23.11 29.13 35.41
C THR A 85 -22.84 27.63 35.38
N LYS A 86 -23.40 26.94 34.39
CA LYS A 86 -23.23 25.50 34.18
C LYS A 86 -22.90 25.22 32.72
N ALA A 87 -21.67 24.82 32.47
CA ALA A 87 -21.19 24.45 31.14
C ALA A 87 -21.12 22.93 30.95
N LYS A 88 -21.12 22.49 29.69
CA LYS A 88 -20.88 21.12 29.22
C LYS A 88 -20.01 21.18 27.97
N LEU A 89 -19.06 20.25 27.84
CA LEU A 89 -18.16 20.15 26.69
C LEU A 89 -18.26 18.76 26.03
N LEU A 90 -18.28 18.74 24.70
CA LEU A 90 -18.27 17.54 23.86
C LEU A 90 -17.33 17.74 22.66
N TRP A 91 -16.98 16.66 21.97
CA TRP A 91 -16.29 16.72 20.69
C TRP A 91 -16.75 15.63 19.73
N ASP A 92 -16.55 15.85 18.44
CA ASP A 92 -16.61 14.81 17.42
C ASP A 92 -15.43 14.95 16.43
N ARG A 93 -15.57 14.33 15.26
CA ARG A 93 -14.55 14.31 14.19
C ARG A 93 -14.32 15.66 13.52
N ASP A 94 -15.33 16.53 13.54
CA ASP A 94 -15.36 17.75 12.75
C ASP A 94 -15.28 18.99 13.67
N ASN A 95 -15.77 18.91 14.92
CA ASN A 95 -15.88 20.06 15.83
C ASN A 95 -15.58 19.74 17.31
N PHE A 96 -15.16 20.79 18.03
CA PHE A 96 -15.35 20.95 19.47
C PHE A 96 -16.74 21.56 19.73
N TYR A 97 -17.45 21.13 20.78
CA TYR A 97 -18.79 21.62 21.13
C TYR A 97 -18.85 22.12 22.57
N TYR A 98 -19.64 23.18 22.76
CA TYR A 98 -19.91 23.75 24.07
C TYR A 98 -21.39 24.10 24.24
N LEU A 99 -21.86 24.00 25.48
CA LEU A 99 -23.16 24.47 25.93
C LEU A 99 -22.95 25.11 27.29
N ALA A 100 -23.42 26.34 27.50
CA ALA A 100 -23.36 27.05 28.78
C ALA A 100 -24.73 27.64 29.12
N GLN A 101 -25.24 27.26 30.29
CA GLN A 101 -26.48 27.77 30.88
C GLN A 101 -26.11 28.73 32.02
N MET A 102 -26.64 29.94 31.98
CA MET A 102 -26.27 31.03 32.87
C MET A 102 -27.51 31.63 33.51
N GLU A 103 -27.62 31.58 34.84
CA GLU A 103 -28.57 32.40 35.58
C GLU A 103 -28.12 33.87 35.44
N ASP A 104 -29.04 34.76 35.16
CA ASP A 104 -28.78 36.20 34.97
C ASP A 104 -30.02 36.99 35.39
N HIS A 105 -29.87 38.27 35.70
CA HIS A 105 -30.94 39.14 36.20
C HIS A 105 -31.04 40.48 35.47
N ASP A 106 -30.12 40.81 34.57
CA ASP A 106 -30.01 42.15 33.97
C ASP A 106 -29.32 42.12 32.58
N LEU A 107 -29.88 41.32 31.66
CA LEU A 107 -29.26 40.91 30.40
C LEU A 107 -28.83 42.11 29.54
N PHE A 108 -27.52 42.27 29.35
CA PHE A 108 -26.92 43.38 28.65
C PHE A 108 -25.92 42.92 27.59
N ALA A 109 -26.28 43.12 26.32
CA ALA A 109 -25.34 43.10 25.21
C ALA A 109 -25.75 44.07 24.09
N ASP A 110 -25.02 45.17 23.96
CA ASP A 110 -25.18 46.21 22.93
C ASP A 110 -24.10 46.18 21.83
N VAL A 111 -22.99 45.44 22.04
CA VAL A 111 -22.01 45.09 21.01
C VAL A 111 -22.63 44.05 20.08
N VAL A 112 -22.74 44.40 18.80
CA VAL A 112 -23.43 43.60 17.76
C VAL A 112 -22.56 43.31 16.52
N GLU A 113 -21.37 43.91 16.46
CA GLU A 113 -20.38 43.70 15.43
C GLU A 113 -19.49 42.49 15.71
N HIS A 114 -19.24 41.67 14.68
CA HIS A 114 -18.29 40.56 14.76
C HIS A 114 -16.90 41.09 15.08
N ASP A 115 -16.22 40.45 16.02
CA ASP A 115 -14.96 40.89 16.62
C ASP A 115 -15.02 42.29 17.25
N GLY A 116 -16.21 42.69 17.69
CA GLY A 116 -16.40 43.75 18.67
C GLY A 116 -15.83 43.36 20.04
N LYS A 117 -15.92 44.28 21.00
CA LYS A 117 -15.47 44.04 22.37
C LYS A 117 -16.56 43.34 23.18
N THR A 118 -16.83 42.08 22.87
CA THR A 118 -17.91 41.31 23.49
C THR A 118 -17.81 41.22 25.02
N TRP A 119 -16.61 41.35 25.61
CA TRP A 119 -16.38 41.44 27.06
C TRP A 119 -16.85 42.76 27.72
N ASP A 120 -17.18 43.80 26.95
CA ASP A 120 -17.80 45.02 27.50
C ASP A 120 -19.31 44.79 27.79
N ASN A 121 -19.80 43.55 27.65
CA ASN A 121 -21.17 43.06 27.79
C ASN A 121 -21.23 41.72 28.56
N ASP A 122 -22.43 41.18 28.82
CA ASP A 122 -22.61 39.81 29.30
C ASP A 122 -22.14 38.80 28.25
N VAL A 123 -21.04 38.12 28.57
CA VAL A 123 -20.32 37.24 27.65
C VAL A 123 -19.92 35.93 28.30
N PHE A 124 -19.94 34.86 27.49
CA PHE A 124 -19.33 33.58 27.82
C PHE A 124 -18.07 33.41 26.96
N GLU A 125 -16.93 33.18 27.62
CA GLU A 125 -15.62 33.08 26.98
C GLU A 125 -15.02 31.68 27.15
N ILE A 126 -14.34 31.21 26.11
CA ILE A 126 -13.74 29.89 26.02
C ILE A 126 -12.28 30.05 25.61
N PHE A 127 -11.37 29.81 26.56
CA PHE A 127 -9.94 29.81 26.31
C PHE A 127 -9.43 28.38 26.15
N ILE A 128 -8.82 28.06 25.00
CA ILE A 128 -8.32 26.71 24.72
C ILE A 128 -6.82 26.76 24.43
N LYS A 129 -6.04 25.94 25.16
CA LYS A 129 -4.61 25.77 25.01
C LYS A 129 -4.29 24.33 24.56
N PRO A 130 -4.05 24.10 23.26
CA PRO A 130 -3.82 22.76 22.72
C PRO A 130 -2.53 22.05 23.14
N SER A 131 -1.63 22.68 23.91
CA SER A 131 -0.52 21.96 24.52
C SER A 131 0.09 22.67 25.72
N SER A 132 0.39 21.92 26.77
CA SER A 132 1.18 22.36 27.93
C SER A 132 2.67 22.63 27.64
N LYS A 133 3.18 22.26 26.46
CA LYS A 133 4.59 22.48 26.06
C LYS A 133 4.81 23.69 25.14
N HIS A 134 3.77 24.13 24.46
CA HIS A 134 3.83 25.16 23.42
C HIS A 134 3.10 26.43 23.88
N THR A 135 3.44 27.60 23.35
CA THR A 135 2.91 28.87 23.90
C THR A 135 1.53 29.23 23.41
N GLY A 136 1.11 28.74 22.23
CA GLY A 136 -0.16 29.10 21.62
C GLY A 136 -1.41 28.76 22.45
N TYR A 137 -2.44 29.59 22.31
CA TYR A 137 -3.80 29.36 22.79
C TYR A 137 -4.81 30.16 21.95
N TYR A 138 -6.09 29.86 22.11
CA TYR A 138 -7.21 30.49 21.43
C TYR A 138 -8.14 31.14 22.45
N GLU A 139 -8.88 32.13 21.99
CA GLU A 139 -9.97 32.79 22.67
C GLU A 139 -11.18 32.81 21.74
N PHE A 140 -12.33 32.39 22.27
CA PHE A 140 -13.62 32.39 21.59
C PHE A 140 -14.65 32.96 22.54
N GLN A 141 -15.44 33.93 22.11
CA GLN A 141 -16.47 34.58 22.92
C GLN A 141 -17.83 34.58 22.22
N VAL A 142 -18.92 34.48 23.00
CA VAL A 142 -20.28 34.75 22.54
C VAL A 142 -21.01 35.57 23.61
N ASN A 143 -21.57 36.72 23.23
CA ASN A 143 -22.37 37.57 24.15
C ASN A 143 -23.87 37.26 24.08
N ALA A 144 -24.66 37.83 25.01
CA ALA A 144 -26.11 37.65 25.07
C ALA A 144 -26.87 38.16 23.80
N ALA A 145 -26.23 38.96 22.95
CA ALA A 145 -26.77 39.39 21.64
C ALA A 145 -26.50 38.38 20.50
N ASN A 146 -25.88 37.23 20.79
CA ASN A 146 -25.40 36.26 19.79
C ASN A 146 -24.28 36.84 18.90
N THR A 147 -23.44 37.72 19.45
CA THR A 147 -22.28 38.31 18.76
C THR A 147 -21.00 37.62 19.19
N PHE A 148 -20.05 37.55 18.26
CA PHE A 148 -18.85 36.71 18.31
C PHE A 148 -17.58 37.54 18.39
N PHE A 149 -16.56 37.01 19.08
CA PHE A 149 -15.16 37.39 18.93
C PHE A 149 -14.32 36.11 18.90
N ASP A 150 -13.40 35.99 17.95
CA ASP A 150 -12.50 34.83 17.86
C ASP A 150 -11.05 35.20 17.51
N CYS A 151 -10.09 34.57 18.21
CA CYS A 151 -8.69 34.90 18.05
C CYS A 151 -7.72 33.75 18.38
N PHE A 152 -6.57 33.74 17.71
CA PHE A 152 -5.41 32.89 18.02
C PHE A 152 -4.23 33.73 18.51
N PHE A 153 -3.78 33.45 19.73
CA PHE A 153 -2.57 34.04 20.30
C PHE A 153 -1.41 33.03 20.21
N PRO A 154 -0.36 33.27 19.40
CA PRO A 154 0.77 32.32 19.26
C PRO A 154 1.68 32.27 20.50
N LYS A 155 1.60 33.28 21.37
CA LYS A 155 2.34 33.47 22.62
C LYS A 155 1.41 34.10 23.65
N LYS A 156 1.90 34.48 24.84
CA LYS A 156 1.09 35.27 25.78
C LYS A 156 0.70 36.61 25.12
N ARG A 157 -0.57 36.99 25.21
CA ARG A 157 -1.05 38.35 24.95
C ARG A 157 -0.33 39.32 25.89
N GLU A 158 0.17 40.42 25.34
CA GLU A 158 0.67 41.55 26.12
C GLU A 158 -0.41 42.64 26.15
N LEU A 159 -0.65 43.26 27.31
CA LEU A 159 -1.72 44.26 27.48
C LEU A 159 -1.50 45.57 26.69
N THR A 160 -0.37 45.67 25.97
CA THR A 160 -0.02 46.77 25.06
C THR A 160 -0.32 46.45 23.58
N GLU A 161 -0.82 45.25 23.25
CA GLU A 161 -1.11 44.86 21.86
C GLU A 161 -2.39 45.54 21.34
N ASN A 162 -2.31 46.10 20.13
CA ASN A 162 -3.39 46.88 19.51
C ASN A 162 -4.55 45.99 19.06
N PHE A 163 -5.76 46.24 19.56
CA PHE A 163 -6.96 45.47 19.23
C PHE A 163 -7.23 45.37 17.72
N ALA A 164 -6.98 46.43 16.96
CA ALA A 164 -7.19 46.42 15.51
C ALA A 164 -6.21 45.52 14.73
N ASP A 165 -5.12 45.08 15.36
CA ASP A 165 -4.14 44.14 14.79
C ASP A 165 -4.36 42.71 15.32
N ILE A 166 -5.05 42.55 16.46
CA ILE A 166 -5.54 41.27 16.99
C ILE A 166 -6.67 40.72 16.09
N VAL A 167 -7.63 41.57 15.72
CA VAL A 167 -8.82 41.21 14.93
C VAL A 167 -8.53 40.93 13.45
N LYS A 168 -7.49 41.52 12.87
CA LYS A 168 -7.23 41.43 11.40
C LYS A 168 -6.51 40.17 10.93
N ALA A 169 -6.19 39.25 11.84
CA ALA A 169 -5.22 38.19 11.55
C ALA A 169 -5.79 36.99 10.77
N ASP A 170 -7.08 36.67 10.96
CA ASP A 170 -7.64 35.35 10.65
C ASP A 170 -9.12 35.39 10.21
N LYS A 171 -9.63 34.22 9.82
CA LYS A 171 -11.05 33.94 9.60
C LYS A 171 -11.36 32.59 10.24
N PHE A 172 -12.15 32.61 11.31
CA PHE A 172 -12.64 31.42 11.99
C PHE A 172 -13.99 30.95 11.43
N HIS A 173 -14.49 29.82 11.94
CA HIS A 173 -15.68 29.14 11.47
C HIS A 173 -16.60 28.72 12.63
N MET A 174 -16.48 29.37 13.80
CA MET A 174 -17.34 29.11 14.95
C MET A 174 -18.80 29.43 14.63
N GLU A 175 -19.71 28.60 15.13
CA GLU A 175 -21.15 28.85 15.07
C GLU A 175 -21.75 28.70 16.47
N ALA A 176 -22.67 29.60 16.85
CA ALA A 176 -23.43 29.50 18.08
C ALA A 176 -24.87 30.00 17.95
N LYS A 177 -25.71 29.55 18.89
CA LYS A 177 -27.06 30.05 19.14
C LYS A 177 -27.28 30.37 20.62
N VAL A 178 -27.87 31.54 20.85
CA VAL A 178 -28.27 32.06 22.16
C VAL A 178 -29.79 31.98 22.30
N VAL A 179 -30.26 31.55 23.48
CA VAL A 179 -31.66 31.61 23.91
C VAL A 179 -31.72 32.38 25.23
N LEU A 180 -32.59 33.40 25.30
CA LEU A 180 -32.79 34.23 26.49
C LEU A 180 -34.06 33.79 27.25
N ASP A 181 -33.99 33.80 28.58
CA ASP A 181 -35.16 33.75 29.47
C ASP A 181 -35.29 35.12 30.18
N GLY A 182 -35.60 36.14 29.38
CA GLY A 182 -35.50 37.55 29.74
C GLY A 182 -35.67 38.50 28.54
N THR A 183 -35.37 39.79 28.71
CA THR A 183 -35.40 40.82 27.66
C THR A 183 -34.09 41.61 27.55
N LEU A 184 -33.36 41.38 26.46
CA LEU A 184 -32.04 41.97 26.21
C LEU A 184 -32.04 43.50 26.24
N ASN A 185 -31.04 44.07 26.91
CA ASN A 185 -30.76 45.49 27.10
C ASN A 185 -31.85 46.26 27.87
N LYS A 186 -32.82 45.57 28.49
CA LYS A 186 -33.89 46.19 29.26
C LYS A 186 -33.54 46.26 30.75
N ARG A 187 -32.56 47.10 31.07
CA ARG A 187 -31.89 47.23 32.39
C ARG A 187 -32.78 47.65 33.59
N ASP A 188 -34.10 47.68 33.42
CA ASP A 188 -35.08 48.15 34.42
C ASP A 188 -36.08 47.08 34.90
N ASP A 189 -36.07 45.86 34.34
CA ASP A 189 -36.82 44.72 34.91
C ASP A 189 -35.92 43.66 35.57
N ARG A 190 -36.16 42.37 35.29
CA ARG A 190 -35.42 41.27 35.92
C ARG A 190 -35.56 39.97 35.14
N ASP A 191 -34.45 39.56 34.57
CA ASP A 191 -34.33 38.32 33.83
C ASP A 191 -34.15 37.09 34.72
N LYS A 192 -34.18 35.90 34.11
CA LYS A 192 -33.79 34.64 34.75
C LYS A 192 -32.45 34.11 34.25
N GLY A 193 -32.06 34.43 33.02
CA GLY A 193 -30.82 33.96 32.44
C GLY A 193 -30.80 33.83 30.94
N TRP A 194 -29.74 33.20 30.45
CA TRP A 194 -29.54 32.86 29.04
C TRP A 194 -28.81 31.52 28.89
N THR A 195 -28.89 30.94 27.70
CA THR A 195 -28.13 29.74 27.31
C THR A 195 -27.46 30.03 25.98
N VAL A 196 -26.19 29.63 25.86
CA VAL A 196 -25.47 29.58 24.59
C VAL A 196 -25.06 28.14 24.28
N GLU A 197 -25.26 27.74 23.04
CA GLU A 197 -24.80 26.46 22.49
C GLU A 197 -24.01 26.74 21.21
N GLY A 198 -22.88 26.05 21.01
CA GLY A 198 -22.02 26.31 19.85
C GLY A 198 -21.04 25.21 19.51
N ARG A 199 -20.42 25.37 18.34
CA ARG A 199 -19.43 24.47 17.75
C ARG A 199 -18.26 25.24 17.15
N ILE A 200 -17.06 24.69 17.27
CA ILE A 200 -15.81 25.25 16.74
C ILE A 200 -15.16 24.16 15.86
N PRO A 201 -15.13 24.32 14.52
CA PRO A 201 -14.54 23.33 13.62
C PRO A 201 -13.04 23.11 13.84
N TRP A 202 -12.55 21.88 13.71
CA TRP A 202 -11.13 21.56 14.01
C TRP A 202 -10.09 22.24 13.10
N VAL A 203 -10.52 22.84 11.98
CA VAL A 203 -9.65 23.65 11.12
C VAL A 203 -9.21 24.97 11.76
N ASP A 204 -10.03 25.52 12.65
CA ASP A 204 -9.68 26.75 13.38
C ASP A 204 -8.47 26.52 14.31
N PHE A 205 -8.32 25.27 14.78
CA PHE A 205 -7.18 24.82 15.55
C PHE A 205 -5.94 24.44 14.70
N ALA A 206 -5.97 24.57 13.37
CA ALA A 206 -4.92 24.06 12.48
C ALA A 206 -3.51 24.59 12.79
N LYS A 207 -3.39 25.86 13.20
CA LYS A 207 -2.13 26.51 13.63
C LYS A 207 -1.45 25.85 14.83
N THR A 208 -2.19 25.05 15.59
CA THR A 208 -1.71 24.21 16.70
C THR A 208 -1.96 22.72 16.44
N GLY A 209 -2.06 22.35 15.17
CA GLY A 209 -2.15 20.97 14.72
C GLY A 209 -3.56 20.39 14.57
N GLY A 210 -4.61 21.19 14.72
CA GLY A 210 -6.00 20.74 14.57
C GLY A 210 -6.44 19.78 15.69
N MET A 211 -7.32 18.84 15.35
CA MET A 211 -7.99 17.92 16.30
C MET A 211 -7.02 17.24 17.30
N PRO A 212 -7.41 17.07 18.58
CA PRO A 212 -6.68 16.23 19.55
C PRO A 212 -6.58 14.77 19.11
N ASN A 213 -5.56 14.05 19.60
CA ASN A 213 -5.61 12.60 19.65
C ASN A 213 -6.64 12.13 20.69
N ILE A 214 -7.10 10.88 20.55
CA ILE A 214 -7.80 10.20 21.63
C ILE A 214 -6.90 10.16 22.87
N ASP A 215 -7.49 10.46 24.03
CA ASP A 215 -6.84 10.51 25.35
C ASP A 215 -5.76 11.62 25.48
N GLU A 216 -5.71 12.59 24.55
CA GLU A 216 -4.81 13.76 24.64
C GLU A 216 -5.28 14.75 25.72
N VAL A 217 -4.32 15.38 26.42
CA VAL A 217 -4.58 16.37 27.47
C VAL A 217 -4.22 17.77 26.99
N TRP A 218 -5.24 18.61 26.82
CA TRP A 218 -5.11 20.05 26.59
C TRP A 218 -5.34 20.82 27.90
N ASN A 219 -5.15 22.14 27.89
CA ASN A 219 -5.53 23.02 28.98
C ASN A 219 -6.63 23.99 28.51
N PHE A 220 -7.53 24.41 29.39
CA PHE A 220 -8.61 25.35 29.06
C PHE A 220 -9.04 26.22 30.26
N ALA A 221 -9.76 27.29 29.98
CA ALA A 221 -10.57 28.00 30.95
C ALA A 221 -11.92 28.35 30.29
N LEU A 222 -13.00 28.27 31.08
CA LEU A 222 -14.29 28.88 30.74
C LEU A 222 -14.46 30.09 31.64
N CYS A 223 -14.84 31.23 31.07
CA CYS A 223 -15.01 32.48 31.80
C CYS A 223 -16.35 33.12 31.47
N ARG A 224 -16.82 34.01 32.35
CA ARG A 224 -18.04 34.79 32.16
C ARG A 224 -17.90 36.19 32.73
N TYR A 225 -18.52 37.16 32.06
CA TYR A 225 -18.84 38.49 32.59
C TYR A 225 -20.36 38.55 32.87
N ASP A 226 -20.76 39.13 34.00
CA ASP A 226 -22.14 39.28 34.50
C ASP A 226 -22.32 40.74 34.99
N TYR A 227 -23.12 41.54 34.28
CA TYR A 227 -23.24 42.99 34.46
C TYR A 227 -24.55 43.41 35.17
N ASP A 228 -24.59 43.47 36.51
CA ASP A 228 -25.72 44.10 37.24
C ASP A 228 -25.56 45.65 37.30
N ILE A 229 -26.60 46.40 36.90
CA ILE A 229 -26.72 47.87 36.92
C ILE A 229 -26.51 48.50 38.31
N LYS A 230 -26.65 47.72 39.38
CA LYS A 230 -26.44 48.12 40.78
C LYS A 230 -24.96 48.09 41.18
N GLU A 231 -24.09 47.49 40.37
CA GLU A 231 -22.69 47.25 40.68
C GLU A 231 -21.73 48.15 39.88
N LYS A 232 -20.48 48.24 40.34
CA LYS A 232 -19.44 49.09 39.72
C LYS A 232 -18.58 48.30 38.74
N GLY A 233 -19.23 47.70 37.74
CA GLY A 233 -18.61 46.84 36.73
C GLY A 233 -19.04 45.37 36.89
N PRO A 234 -18.58 44.49 35.97
CA PRO A 234 -19.05 43.11 35.91
C PRO A 234 -18.56 42.26 37.08
N GLU A 235 -19.38 41.30 37.49
CA GLU A 235 -18.88 40.10 38.14
C GLU A 235 -18.26 39.19 37.08
N LEU A 236 -16.93 39.20 37.05
CA LEU A 236 -16.16 38.18 36.36
C LEU A 236 -16.33 36.83 37.07
N SER A 237 -16.19 35.70 36.37
CA SER A 237 -16.06 34.36 36.98
C SER A 237 -15.36 33.37 36.04
N THR A 238 -14.79 32.28 36.58
CA THR A 238 -14.14 31.23 35.77
C THR A 238 -14.21 29.83 36.41
N SER A 239 -14.06 28.79 35.59
CA SER A 239 -13.89 27.39 36.01
C SER A 239 -12.42 26.96 36.20
N ALA A 240 -11.45 27.86 36.05
CA ALA A 240 -10.01 27.58 36.06
C ALA A 240 -9.26 28.22 37.26
N PRO A 241 -8.22 27.57 37.82
CA PRO A 241 -7.55 28.02 39.04
C PRO A 241 -6.88 29.41 39.04
N LEU A 242 -6.46 29.93 37.88
CA LEU A 242 -5.85 31.25 37.63
C LEU A 242 -5.15 31.92 38.83
N LYS A 243 -3.93 31.49 39.17
CA LYS A 243 -3.30 31.69 40.49
C LYS A 243 -2.58 33.04 40.66
N SER A 244 -2.84 34.00 39.76
CA SER A 244 -2.32 35.38 39.83
C SER A 244 -2.87 36.13 41.05
N LYS A 245 -2.00 36.90 41.71
CA LYS A 245 -2.32 37.65 42.94
C LYS A 245 -2.30 39.17 42.77
N THR A 246 -2.18 39.68 41.55
CA THR A 246 -1.87 41.11 41.29
C THR A 246 -2.77 41.77 40.26
N HIS A 247 -3.42 41.02 39.37
CA HIS A 247 -4.45 41.52 38.45
C HIS A 247 -5.36 40.35 38.00
N ALA A 248 -6.60 40.65 37.65
CA ALA A 248 -7.44 39.72 36.88
C ALA A 248 -6.91 39.65 35.44
N ASP A 249 -6.48 38.46 35.01
CA ASP A 249 -5.89 38.23 33.69
C ASP A 249 -6.31 36.84 33.21
N PHE A 250 -7.34 36.79 32.37
CA PHE A 250 -7.83 35.54 31.79
C PHE A 250 -6.84 34.90 30.80
N HIS A 251 -5.81 35.62 30.34
CA HIS A 251 -4.78 35.10 29.43
C HIS A 251 -3.59 34.44 30.14
N LEU A 252 -3.70 34.19 31.45
CA LEU A 252 -2.71 33.46 32.25
C LEU A 252 -2.78 31.95 31.97
N PHE A 253 -2.48 31.57 30.73
CA PHE A 253 -2.66 30.23 30.18
C PHE A 253 -1.88 29.12 30.88
N GLN A 254 -0.94 29.48 31.75
CA GLN A 254 -0.16 28.56 32.58
C GLN A 254 -1.01 27.91 33.69
N ASP A 255 -2.06 28.60 34.17
CA ASP A 255 -2.95 28.14 35.24
C ASP A 255 -4.32 27.63 34.73
N TYR A 256 -4.47 27.47 33.42
CA TYR A 256 -5.65 26.84 32.82
C TYR A 256 -5.80 25.39 33.28
N ALA A 257 -7.03 24.96 33.56
CA ALA A 257 -7.32 23.61 34.01
C ALA A 257 -7.03 22.56 32.92
N PRO A 258 -6.57 21.33 33.27
CA PRO A 258 -6.36 20.28 32.29
C PRO A 258 -7.68 19.61 31.87
N MET A 259 -7.77 19.25 30.59
CA MET A 259 -8.93 18.58 29.97
C MET A 259 -8.45 17.42 29.10
N VAL A 260 -9.04 16.23 29.29
CA VAL A 260 -8.80 15.03 28.47
C VAL A 260 -9.86 14.92 27.38
N PHE A 261 -9.45 14.57 26.17
CA PHE A 261 -10.35 14.22 25.07
C PHE A 261 -10.64 12.71 25.05
N GLU A 262 -11.71 12.30 25.75
CA GLU A 262 -12.16 10.90 25.81
C GLU A 262 -12.79 10.48 24.48
N GLY A 263 -12.22 9.45 23.83
CA GLY A 263 -12.65 8.95 22.52
C GLY A 263 -13.92 8.08 22.53
N PRO A 264 -14.38 7.59 21.36
CA PRO A 264 -15.72 7.00 21.18
C PRO A 264 -16.08 5.83 22.09
N ILE A 265 -15.10 5.01 22.51
CA ILE A 265 -15.30 3.89 23.45
C ILE A 265 -14.12 3.82 24.44
N ALA A 266 -14.44 3.60 25.71
CA ALA A 266 -13.49 3.27 26.78
C ALA A 266 -12.93 1.85 26.57
N PRO A 267 -11.60 1.66 26.56
CA PRO A 267 -11.00 0.49 25.93
C PRO A 267 -11.13 -0.80 26.78
N ALA A 268 -11.61 -1.89 26.16
CA ALA A 268 -11.83 -3.19 26.81
C ALA A 268 -10.54 -3.96 27.22
N SER A 269 -9.39 -3.43 26.82
CA SER A 269 -8.03 -3.89 27.12
C SER A 269 -7.10 -2.67 27.03
N THR A 270 -5.80 -2.81 27.28
CA THR A 270 -4.84 -1.71 27.02
C THR A 270 -4.77 -1.28 25.54
N LEU A 271 -5.41 -2.01 24.63
CA LEU A 271 -5.47 -1.75 23.19
C LEU A 271 -6.91 -1.55 22.65
N GLY A 272 -7.93 -1.47 23.51
CA GLY A 272 -9.32 -1.25 23.09
C GLY A 272 -10.05 -2.43 22.44
N ARG A 273 -9.40 -3.59 22.29
CA ARG A 273 -9.97 -4.78 21.63
C ARG A 273 -9.71 -6.07 22.37
N VAL A 274 -10.56 -7.07 22.11
CA VAL A 274 -10.25 -8.48 22.38
C VAL A 274 -9.38 -9.01 21.22
N PRO A 275 -8.19 -9.56 21.48
CA PRO A 275 -7.32 -10.11 20.43
C PRO A 275 -7.74 -11.52 20.00
N ALA A 276 -7.51 -11.86 18.73
CA ALA A 276 -7.66 -13.23 18.24
C ALA A 276 -6.54 -14.12 18.81
N LYS A 277 -6.86 -14.93 19.83
CA LYS A 277 -5.90 -15.79 20.53
C LYS A 277 -5.71 -17.13 19.81
N ASN A 278 -4.55 -17.77 20.04
CA ASN A 278 -4.24 -19.13 19.58
C ASN A 278 -4.30 -19.37 18.06
N MET A 279 -4.07 -18.33 17.24
CA MET A 279 -3.93 -18.49 15.78
C MET A 279 -2.75 -19.42 15.47
N LYS A 280 -3.00 -20.56 14.79
CA LYS A 280 -1.99 -21.57 14.45
C LYS A 280 -1.59 -21.60 12.97
N VAL A 281 -2.19 -20.76 12.14
CA VAL A 281 -1.88 -20.68 10.70
C VAL A 281 -0.57 -19.92 10.47
N VAL A 282 0.54 -20.56 10.87
CA VAL A 282 1.90 -20.01 10.90
C VAL A 282 2.89 -21.00 10.28
N GLY A 283 3.89 -20.49 9.56
CA GLY A 283 4.77 -21.27 8.70
C GLY A 283 4.13 -21.62 7.35
N SER A 284 4.58 -22.73 6.77
CA SER A 284 4.09 -23.29 5.51
C SER A 284 3.75 -24.78 5.68
N PRO A 285 2.72 -25.32 4.99
CA PRO A 285 2.45 -26.76 4.95
C PRO A 285 3.42 -27.53 4.04
N GLU A 286 4.06 -26.84 3.11
CA GLU A 286 5.12 -27.39 2.25
C GLU A 286 6.50 -27.32 2.97
N PRO A 287 7.39 -28.32 2.80
CA PRO A 287 8.71 -28.30 3.41
C PRO A 287 9.57 -27.15 2.85
N PRO A 288 10.51 -26.58 3.63
CA PRO A 288 11.28 -25.44 3.20
C PRO A 288 12.20 -25.82 2.03
N LEU A 289 12.32 -24.88 1.08
CA LEU A 289 13.23 -24.99 -0.04
C LEU A 289 14.70 -25.00 0.43
N PRO A 290 15.62 -25.61 -0.34
CA PRO A 290 16.97 -25.91 0.13
C PRO A 290 17.82 -24.67 0.49
N TYR A 291 17.46 -23.48 0.02
CA TYR A 291 18.15 -22.24 0.38
C TYR A 291 17.18 -21.11 0.70
N LYS A 292 17.71 -20.10 1.39
CA LYS A 292 17.10 -18.77 1.47
C LYS A 292 18.14 -17.68 1.22
N THR A 293 17.67 -16.50 0.87
CA THR A 293 18.48 -15.30 0.62
C THR A 293 18.60 -14.42 1.86
N ILE A 294 19.80 -13.90 2.14
CA ILE A 294 20.03 -12.84 3.14
C ILE A 294 20.78 -11.68 2.52
N ASN A 295 20.63 -10.47 3.05
CA ASN A 295 21.38 -9.30 2.59
C ASN A 295 22.90 -9.56 2.71
N ALA A 296 23.64 -9.34 1.61
CA ALA A 296 25.07 -9.58 1.54
C ALA A 296 25.92 -8.44 2.13
N PHE A 297 25.39 -7.20 2.12
CA PHE A 297 26.07 -5.97 2.53
C PHE A 297 25.14 -5.10 3.40
N PRO A 298 24.82 -5.47 4.66
CA PRO A 298 23.73 -4.87 5.43
C PRO A 298 23.82 -3.34 5.65
N LYS A 299 25.05 -2.79 5.71
CA LYS A 299 25.27 -1.36 5.91
C LYS A 299 25.17 -0.55 4.61
N LEU A 300 25.46 -1.15 3.45
CA LEU A 300 25.46 -0.49 2.14
C LEU A 300 24.07 0.02 1.76
N LYS A 301 24.00 1.13 1.02
CA LYS A 301 22.74 1.77 0.59
C LYS A 301 22.83 2.18 -0.88
N LEU A 302 22.32 1.32 -1.76
CA LEU A 302 22.15 1.60 -3.20
C LEU A 302 20.66 1.79 -3.52
N LYS A 303 20.33 2.08 -4.78
CA LYS A 303 18.94 2.32 -5.22
C LYS A 303 18.69 1.64 -6.58
N ASN A 304 17.53 0.99 -6.75
CA ASN A 304 17.02 0.51 -8.07
C ASN A 304 18.08 -0.20 -8.92
N LEU A 305 18.64 -1.29 -8.38
CA LEU A 305 19.74 -2.01 -9.03
C LEU A 305 19.26 -2.83 -10.24
N THR A 306 20.07 -2.92 -11.29
CA THR A 306 19.81 -3.81 -12.46
C THR A 306 20.83 -4.93 -12.61
N CYS A 307 22.14 -4.67 -12.47
CA CYS A 307 23.18 -5.68 -12.57
C CYS A 307 24.35 -5.40 -11.61
N ILE A 308 25.15 -6.45 -11.36
CA ILE A 308 26.35 -6.45 -10.53
C ILE A 308 27.41 -7.37 -11.16
N LEU A 309 28.68 -6.98 -11.08
CA LEU A 309 29.81 -7.82 -11.47
C LEU A 309 31.06 -7.54 -10.62
N PRO A 310 31.91 -8.55 -10.39
CA PRO A 310 33.20 -8.37 -9.72
C PRO A 310 34.20 -7.70 -10.68
N VAL A 311 35.09 -6.85 -10.14
CA VAL A 311 36.23 -6.28 -10.87
C VAL A 311 37.38 -7.30 -10.84
N PRO A 312 37.81 -7.86 -11.99
CA PRO A 312 38.77 -8.96 -12.02
C PRO A 312 40.05 -8.70 -11.22
N ASP A 313 40.48 -9.73 -10.47
CA ASP A 313 41.70 -9.74 -9.66
C ASP A 313 41.77 -8.65 -8.58
N SER A 314 40.61 -8.33 -7.97
CA SER A 314 40.51 -7.35 -6.88
C SER A 314 39.39 -7.72 -5.89
N ASN A 315 39.31 -7.02 -4.76
CA ASN A 315 38.20 -7.16 -3.80
C ASN A 315 37.10 -6.11 -4.05
N LEU A 316 36.80 -5.79 -5.32
CA LEU A 316 35.91 -4.71 -5.70
C LEU A 316 34.74 -5.23 -6.54
N MET A 317 33.58 -4.61 -6.34
CA MET A 317 32.35 -4.85 -7.09
C MET A 317 31.98 -3.59 -7.88
N LEU A 318 31.39 -3.76 -9.07
CA LEU A 318 30.63 -2.72 -9.77
C LEU A 318 29.14 -3.09 -9.76
N ALA A 319 28.27 -2.10 -9.57
CA ALA A 319 26.83 -2.24 -9.74
C ALA A 319 26.22 -1.02 -10.46
N SER A 320 25.10 -1.22 -11.15
CA SER A 320 24.31 -0.15 -11.77
C SER A 320 23.21 0.30 -10.81
N SER A 321 23.17 1.60 -10.48
CA SER A 321 22.23 2.20 -9.53
C SER A 321 21.38 3.28 -10.23
N MET A 322 20.15 3.50 -9.77
CA MET A 322 19.21 4.49 -10.32
C MET A 322 18.34 5.13 -9.23
N ASP A 323 17.90 6.37 -9.40
CA ASP A 323 16.97 7.02 -8.44
C ASP A 323 15.55 6.43 -8.47
N ARG A 324 15.13 5.86 -9.60
CA ARG A 324 13.86 5.14 -9.79
C ARG A 324 14.03 4.11 -10.93
N PRO A 325 13.13 3.13 -11.11
CA PRO A 325 13.18 2.23 -12.26
C PRO A 325 13.14 3.01 -13.59
N TYR A 326 13.89 2.53 -14.59
CA TYR A 326 14.05 3.14 -15.91
C TYR A 326 14.43 4.64 -15.87
N ALA A 327 15.35 5.01 -14.97
CA ALA A 327 16.02 6.30 -14.96
C ALA A 327 17.38 6.21 -15.67
N PRO A 328 17.99 7.36 -16.01
CA PRO A 328 19.45 7.45 -16.17
C PRO A 328 20.17 6.74 -15.01
N SER A 329 21.22 5.97 -15.30
CA SER A 329 21.90 5.11 -14.31
C SER A 329 23.33 5.53 -14.02
N SER A 330 23.75 5.34 -12.77
CA SER A 330 25.12 5.51 -12.31
C SER A 330 25.81 4.14 -12.19
N ILE A 331 27.10 4.04 -12.53
CA ILE A 331 27.94 2.89 -12.15
C ILE A 331 28.62 3.23 -10.84
N VAL A 332 28.38 2.42 -9.81
CA VAL A 332 29.00 2.55 -8.48
C VAL A 332 30.01 1.42 -8.24
N ARG A 333 31.11 1.76 -7.55
CA ARG A 333 32.15 0.83 -7.10
C ARG A 333 32.17 0.74 -5.57
N PHE A 334 32.26 -0.47 -5.03
CA PHE A 334 32.41 -0.71 -3.60
C PHE A 334 33.31 -1.91 -3.29
N ASP A 335 33.69 -2.06 -2.03
CA ASP A 335 34.52 -3.16 -1.50
C ASP A 335 33.64 -4.40 -1.25
N SER A 336 34.09 -5.60 -1.61
CA SER A 336 33.31 -6.84 -1.46
C SER A 336 33.21 -7.38 -0.03
N ARG A 337 33.69 -6.67 0.98
CA ARG A 337 33.44 -6.98 2.40
C ARG A 337 31.98 -6.77 2.80
N GLU A 338 31.42 -7.74 3.53
CA GLU A 338 30.06 -7.68 4.12
C GLU A 338 29.80 -6.45 5.01
N ASP A 339 30.85 -5.86 5.60
CA ASP A 339 30.74 -4.72 6.50
C ASP A 339 30.81 -3.34 5.80
N VAL A 340 30.89 -3.32 4.46
CA VAL A 340 30.94 -2.10 3.63
C VAL A 340 29.68 -1.24 3.78
N ALA A 341 29.87 0.07 3.93
CA ALA A 341 28.80 1.07 4.05
C ALA A 341 28.78 2.09 2.92
N GLU A 342 29.91 2.30 2.24
CA GLU A 342 30.12 3.36 1.24
C GLU A 342 30.35 2.79 -0.16
N SER A 343 29.97 3.58 -1.17
CA SER A 343 30.21 3.30 -2.58
C SER A 343 30.60 4.58 -3.32
N LEU A 344 31.48 4.47 -4.32
CA LEU A 344 31.96 5.56 -5.15
C LEU A 344 31.33 5.48 -6.55
N THR A 345 30.61 6.51 -6.98
CA THR A 345 30.19 6.63 -8.39
C THR A 345 31.42 6.79 -9.29
N LEU A 346 31.53 5.96 -10.33
CA LEU A 346 32.58 6.02 -11.35
C LEU A 346 32.12 6.67 -12.65
N LEU A 347 30.83 6.55 -12.98
CA LEU A 347 30.23 7.05 -14.22
C LEU A 347 28.77 7.41 -13.96
N GLU A 348 28.35 8.58 -14.41
CA GLU A 348 26.93 8.92 -14.60
C GLU A 348 26.56 8.72 -16.07
N SER A 349 25.53 7.94 -16.35
CA SER A 349 24.99 7.75 -17.71
C SER A 349 23.68 8.48 -17.88
N LYS A 350 23.46 9.06 -19.06
CA LYS A 350 22.15 9.59 -19.49
C LYS A 350 21.12 8.50 -19.83
N ASP A 351 21.56 7.25 -19.91
CA ASP A 351 20.78 6.08 -20.30
C ASP A 351 20.50 5.17 -19.09
N THR A 352 19.45 4.35 -19.18
CA THR A 352 19.26 3.22 -18.27
C THR A 352 20.24 2.11 -18.64
N ILE A 353 21.13 1.74 -17.71
CA ILE A 353 22.03 0.58 -17.85
C ILE A 353 21.26 -0.67 -17.45
N PHE A 354 21.14 -1.63 -18.38
CA PHE A 354 20.55 -2.94 -18.10
C PHE A 354 21.59 -3.98 -17.76
N ASP A 355 22.76 -3.96 -18.40
CA ASP A 355 23.80 -4.98 -18.21
C ASP A 355 25.23 -4.41 -18.36
N MET A 356 26.22 -5.12 -17.83
CA MET A 356 27.63 -4.71 -17.77
C MET A 356 28.55 -5.92 -17.94
N LEU A 357 29.58 -5.80 -18.78
CA LEU A 357 30.48 -6.92 -19.10
C LEU A 357 31.92 -6.46 -19.38
N PHE A 358 32.90 -7.03 -18.67
CA PHE A 358 34.33 -6.86 -18.99
C PHE A 358 34.72 -7.64 -20.24
N HIS A 359 35.68 -7.11 -21.00
CA HIS A 359 36.32 -7.86 -22.08
C HIS A 359 37.05 -9.11 -21.53
N PRO A 360 37.12 -10.24 -22.25
CA PRO A 360 37.92 -11.39 -21.83
C PRO A 360 39.39 -11.02 -21.61
N ASP A 361 39.88 -10.06 -22.41
CA ASP A 361 41.24 -9.53 -22.36
C ASP A 361 41.36 -8.20 -21.56
N TYR A 362 40.42 -7.92 -20.65
CA TYR A 362 40.34 -6.70 -19.83
C TYR A 362 41.69 -6.29 -19.19
N LYS A 363 42.49 -7.25 -18.73
CA LYS A 363 43.82 -6.99 -18.15
C LYS A 363 44.75 -6.22 -19.08
N LYS A 364 44.62 -6.41 -20.41
CA LYS A 364 45.43 -5.75 -21.44
C LYS A 364 44.79 -4.43 -21.91
N ASN A 365 43.50 -4.45 -22.22
CA ASN A 365 42.82 -3.34 -22.92
C ASN A 365 42.00 -2.40 -22.01
N GLY A 366 41.67 -2.81 -20.79
CA GLY A 366 40.86 -2.03 -19.86
C GLY A 366 39.39 -1.87 -20.27
N TYR A 367 38.86 -2.68 -21.20
CA TYR A 367 37.53 -2.47 -21.77
C TYR A 367 36.38 -3.04 -20.92
N LEU A 368 35.37 -2.21 -20.69
CA LEU A 368 34.08 -2.51 -20.08
C LEU A 368 32.97 -2.14 -21.05
N TYR A 369 32.02 -3.05 -21.30
CA TYR A 369 30.89 -2.86 -22.19
C TYR A 369 29.62 -2.70 -21.37
N LEU A 370 28.80 -1.71 -21.73
CA LEU A 370 27.49 -1.45 -21.13
C LEU A 370 26.40 -1.73 -22.15
N GLY A 371 25.36 -2.45 -21.75
CA GLY A 371 24.11 -2.57 -22.49
C GLY A 371 23.09 -1.60 -21.91
N CYS A 372 22.65 -0.60 -22.68
CA CYS A 372 21.79 0.47 -22.18
C CYS A 372 20.74 0.94 -23.18
N ASN A 373 19.67 1.58 -22.69
CA ASN A 373 18.63 2.23 -23.48
C ASN A 373 18.37 3.64 -22.96
N GLY A 374 18.21 4.60 -23.86
CA GLY A 374 17.95 5.99 -23.49
C GLY A 374 17.67 6.88 -24.69
N PRO A 375 17.75 8.22 -24.54
CA PRO A 375 17.39 9.16 -25.60
C PRO A 375 18.20 8.96 -26.89
N GLY A 376 17.49 8.95 -28.02
CA GLY A 376 18.04 8.97 -29.38
C GLY A 376 17.46 10.13 -30.22
N PRO A 377 17.64 10.08 -31.56
CA PRO A 377 17.05 11.03 -32.50
C PRO A 377 15.51 11.10 -32.40
N GLU A 378 14.93 12.22 -32.82
CA GLU A 378 13.47 12.42 -32.91
C GLU A 378 12.70 12.15 -31.60
N ALA A 379 13.38 12.26 -30.44
CA ALA A 379 12.88 11.92 -29.10
C ALA A 379 12.46 10.45 -28.90
N LYS A 380 12.83 9.55 -29.83
CA LYS A 380 12.67 8.09 -29.69
C LYS A 380 13.71 7.52 -28.74
N LYS A 381 13.43 6.35 -28.14
CA LYS A 381 14.43 5.62 -27.35
C LYS A 381 15.25 4.71 -28.22
N HIS A 382 16.56 4.67 -27.95
CA HIS A 382 17.52 3.86 -28.67
C HIS A 382 18.24 2.94 -27.68
N THR A 383 18.30 1.65 -28.01
CA THR A 383 19.14 0.67 -27.33
C THR A 383 20.51 0.67 -27.97
N ARG A 384 21.56 0.64 -27.15
CA ARG A 384 22.95 0.73 -27.60
C ARG A 384 23.88 -0.11 -26.73
N VAL A 385 24.99 -0.55 -27.34
CA VAL A 385 26.13 -1.14 -26.66
C VAL A 385 27.26 -0.12 -26.68
N VAL A 386 27.73 0.29 -25.51
CA VAL A 386 28.78 1.32 -25.37
C VAL A 386 29.97 0.73 -24.63
N ARG A 387 31.15 0.79 -25.24
CA ARG A 387 32.43 0.42 -24.63
C ARG A 387 33.06 1.63 -23.97
N TYR A 388 33.51 1.46 -22.73
CA TYR A 388 34.34 2.39 -21.98
C TYR A 388 35.70 1.76 -21.67
N THR A 389 36.69 2.60 -21.41
CA THR A 389 37.97 2.22 -20.81
C THR A 389 37.93 2.52 -19.31
N ILE A 390 38.33 1.54 -18.51
CA ILE A 390 38.47 1.60 -17.06
C ILE A 390 39.87 1.14 -16.67
N SER A 391 40.50 1.86 -15.75
CA SER A 391 41.86 1.56 -15.29
C SER A 391 41.96 0.12 -14.78
N ASN A 392 42.92 -0.65 -15.30
CA ASN A 392 43.26 -1.99 -14.84
C ASN A 392 44.13 -2.00 -13.56
N LYS A 393 44.25 -0.85 -12.89
CA LYS A 393 44.98 -0.63 -11.64
C LYS A 393 44.19 0.33 -10.74
N SER A 394 44.43 0.24 -9.43
CA SER A 394 43.93 1.21 -8.45
C SER A 394 44.21 2.65 -8.91
N PRO A 395 43.22 3.57 -8.89
CA PRO A 395 41.92 3.50 -8.20
C PRO A 395 40.75 2.84 -8.96
N PHE A 396 40.99 2.17 -10.10
CA PHE A 396 39.96 1.52 -10.94
C PHE A 396 38.84 2.47 -11.42
N THR A 397 39.23 3.66 -11.89
CA THR A 397 38.32 4.67 -12.45
C THR A 397 37.98 4.41 -13.92
N ILE A 398 36.73 4.68 -14.30
CA ILE A 398 36.27 4.79 -15.69
C ILE A 398 36.70 6.16 -16.24
N ASP A 399 37.08 6.25 -17.52
CA ASP A 399 37.15 7.54 -18.23
C ASP A 399 35.85 7.78 -19.03
N PRO A 400 35.00 8.76 -18.65
CA PRO A 400 33.76 9.05 -19.39
C PRO A 400 33.99 9.49 -20.84
N LYS A 401 35.18 9.99 -21.20
CA LYS A 401 35.52 10.43 -22.57
C LYS A 401 35.92 9.27 -23.48
N SER A 402 36.22 8.11 -22.93
CA SER A 402 36.59 6.89 -23.68
C SER A 402 35.40 6.15 -24.30
N ALA A 403 34.18 6.68 -24.15
CA ALA A 403 32.92 6.09 -24.61
C ALA A 403 32.90 5.89 -26.13
N VAL A 404 32.71 4.64 -26.58
CA VAL A 404 32.56 4.28 -27.99
C VAL A 404 31.30 3.42 -28.16
N THR A 405 30.32 3.93 -28.89
CA THR A 405 29.12 3.17 -29.29
C THR A 405 29.53 2.10 -30.30
N ILE A 406 29.41 0.83 -29.92
CA ILE A 406 29.69 -0.31 -30.78
C ILE A 406 28.54 -0.50 -31.79
N LYS A 407 27.30 -0.51 -31.29
CA LYS A 407 26.07 -0.62 -32.10
C LYS A 407 24.92 0.10 -31.40
N GLU A 408 24.01 0.69 -32.17
CA GLU A 408 22.78 1.34 -31.69
C GLU A 408 21.59 0.96 -32.61
N TRP A 409 20.39 0.87 -32.06
CA TRP A 409 19.14 0.72 -32.81
C TRP A 409 17.93 1.33 -32.06
N HIS A 410 16.89 1.70 -32.81
CA HIS A 410 15.61 2.21 -32.29
C HIS A 410 14.85 1.11 -31.53
N SER A 411 14.42 1.40 -30.30
CA SER A 411 13.78 0.46 -29.36
C SER A 411 13.04 1.24 -28.26
N ASP A 412 11.70 1.28 -28.31
CA ASP A 412 10.86 2.04 -27.37
C ASP A 412 10.33 1.20 -26.18
N GLY A 413 10.56 -0.11 -26.20
CA GLY A 413 10.38 -1.05 -25.09
C GLY A 413 11.05 -2.40 -25.38
N HIS A 414 10.84 -3.41 -24.52
CA HIS A 414 11.41 -4.77 -24.64
C HIS A 414 12.88 -4.76 -25.11
N ASN A 415 13.71 -3.97 -24.42
CA ASN A 415 14.96 -3.47 -25.01
C ASN A 415 16.04 -4.53 -25.20
N GLY A 416 16.02 -5.62 -24.42
CA GLY A 416 17.14 -6.56 -24.34
C GLY A 416 18.38 -5.89 -23.74
N ALA A 417 19.45 -5.81 -24.54
CA ALA A 417 20.77 -5.29 -24.18
C ALA A 417 21.55 -6.10 -23.13
N ALA A 418 21.20 -7.36 -22.89
CA ALA A 418 22.06 -8.26 -22.13
C ALA A 418 23.28 -8.68 -22.97
N LEU A 419 24.43 -8.84 -22.32
CA LEU A 419 25.74 -9.03 -22.96
C LEU A 419 26.38 -10.36 -22.54
N ALA A 420 27.04 -11.05 -23.48
CA ALA A 420 27.92 -12.17 -23.15
C ALA A 420 29.06 -12.29 -24.17
N PHE A 421 30.27 -12.62 -23.72
CA PHE A 421 31.34 -13.07 -24.62
C PHE A 421 31.25 -14.58 -24.77
N GLY A 422 31.20 -15.07 -26.00
CA GLY A 422 31.19 -16.49 -26.30
C GLY A 422 32.58 -17.13 -26.18
N LYS A 423 32.63 -18.47 -26.18
CA LYS A 423 33.89 -19.24 -26.25
C LYS A 423 34.67 -19.05 -27.57
N ASP A 424 34.00 -18.51 -28.58
CA ASP A 424 34.55 -18.11 -29.87
C ASP A 424 35.16 -16.69 -29.86
N GLY A 425 35.15 -16.00 -28.70
CA GLY A 425 35.63 -14.62 -28.54
C GLY A 425 34.63 -13.55 -28.97
N MET A 426 33.48 -13.91 -29.54
CA MET A 426 32.53 -12.95 -30.10
C MET A 426 31.66 -12.32 -29.02
N LEU A 427 31.30 -11.04 -29.21
CA LEU A 427 30.33 -10.36 -28.35
C LEU A 427 28.91 -10.69 -28.82
N TYR A 428 28.17 -11.36 -27.95
CA TYR A 428 26.74 -11.61 -28.09
C TYR A 428 25.94 -10.53 -27.37
N VAL A 429 24.86 -10.07 -28.01
CA VAL A 429 24.00 -8.97 -27.53
C VAL A 429 22.54 -9.35 -27.74
N THR A 430 21.70 -9.25 -26.71
CA THR A 430 20.25 -9.47 -26.87
C THR A 430 19.52 -8.22 -27.36
N SER A 431 18.44 -8.40 -28.12
CA SER A 431 17.43 -7.38 -28.40
C SER A 431 16.04 -8.01 -28.35
N GLY A 432 15.08 -7.34 -27.73
CA GLY A 432 13.67 -7.75 -27.82
C GLY A 432 12.96 -7.05 -28.98
N ASP A 433 11.64 -7.15 -29.02
CA ASP A 433 10.80 -6.69 -30.14
C ASP A 433 10.72 -5.16 -30.31
N GLY A 434 11.32 -4.39 -29.39
CA GLY A 434 11.36 -2.93 -29.45
C GLY A 434 10.06 -2.23 -29.03
N THR A 435 9.00 -2.97 -28.66
CA THR A 435 7.69 -2.45 -28.27
C THR A 435 7.46 -2.61 -26.76
N SER A 436 6.30 -2.17 -26.24
CA SER A 436 5.91 -2.35 -24.82
C SER A 436 4.62 -3.16 -24.67
N ASP A 437 4.25 -3.95 -25.67
CA ASP A 437 2.98 -4.69 -25.76
C ASP A 437 3.22 -5.91 -26.69
N SER A 438 2.18 -6.37 -27.39
CA SER A 438 2.11 -7.67 -28.08
C SER A 438 2.84 -7.69 -29.44
N ASP A 439 4.11 -7.23 -29.47
CA ASP A 439 4.92 -7.02 -30.69
C ASP A 439 4.11 -6.26 -31.76
N THR A 440 3.69 -5.03 -31.45
CA THR A 440 2.89 -4.20 -32.36
C THR A 440 3.64 -3.80 -33.64
N TRP A 441 4.93 -4.10 -33.70
CA TRP A 441 5.83 -3.90 -34.84
C TRP A 441 6.05 -5.16 -35.69
N VAL A 442 5.49 -6.31 -35.30
CA VAL A 442 5.61 -7.62 -36.00
C VAL A 442 7.08 -8.01 -36.26
N SER A 443 7.95 -7.66 -35.32
CA SER A 443 9.40 -7.68 -35.47
C SER A 443 10.05 -9.01 -35.09
N GLY A 444 9.40 -9.83 -34.24
CA GLY A 444 10.02 -11.06 -33.72
C GLY A 444 10.41 -12.07 -34.80
N GLN A 445 9.64 -12.14 -35.90
CA GLN A 445 9.92 -12.96 -37.09
C GLN A 445 10.53 -12.17 -38.28
N ASP A 446 10.68 -10.85 -38.15
CA ASP A 446 11.26 -10.00 -39.19
C ASP A 446 12.79 -10.12 -39.18
N MET A 447 13.39 -10.44 -40.33
CA MET A 447 14.85 -10.54 -40.46
C MET A 447 15.52 -9.21 -40.80
N THR A 448 14.77 -8.18 -41.22
CA THR A 448 15.30 -6.91 -41.74
C THR A 448 15.60 -5.86 -40.66
N ARG A 449 15.13 -6.09 -39.43
CA ARG A 449 15.31 -5.19 -38.27
C ARG A 449 16.13 -5.87 -37.16
N PRO A 450 16.94 -5.15 -36.37
CA PRO A 450 17.79 -5.74 -35.33
C PRO A 450 17.04 -6.07 -34.02
N LEU A 451 15.77 -6.49 -34.13
CA LEU A 451 14.84 -6.67 -33.00
C LEU A 451 14.40 -8.14 -32.88
N GLY A 452 14.11 -8.56 -31.64
CA GLY A 452 13.67 -9.91 -31.28
C GLY A 452 14.74 -10.98 -31.48
N LYS A 453 16.01 -10.68 -31.17
CA LYS A 453 17.20 -11.42 -31.60
C LYS A 453 18.26 -11.61 -30.52
N VAL A 454 19.18 -12.53 -30.80
CA VAL A 454 20.55 -12.42 -30.30
C VAL A 454 21.45 -12.10 -31.50
N LEU A 455 22.22 -11.03 -31.35
CA LEU A 455 23.21 -10.55 -32.31
C LEU A 455 24.60 -11.06 -31.90
N ARG A 456 25.50 -11.28 -32.85
CA ARG A 456 26.88 -11.74 -32.64
C ARG A 456 27.85 -10.89 -33.47
N LEU A 457 28.82 -10.27 -32.79
CA LEU A 457 29.72 -9.24 -33.30
C LEU A 457 31.19 -9.63 -33.04
N ASP A 458 32.09 -9.36 -33.97
CA ASP A 458 33.54 -9.34 -33.69
C ASP A 458 33.97 -7.91 -33.34
N VAL A 459 34.37 -7.68 -32.09
CA VAL A 459 34.76 -6.37 -31.54
C VAL A 459 36.28 -6.18 -31.44
N ASP A 460 37.07 -7.22 -31.68
CA ASP A 460 38.54 -7.16 -31.72
C ASP A 460 39.06 -6.93 -33.15
N HIS A 461 38.32 -7.38 -34.17
CA HIS A 461 38.66 -7.23 -35.59
C HIS A 461 37.59 -6.40 -36.34
N PRO A 462 37.47 -5.08 -36.09
CA PRO A 462 36.48 -4.23 -36.75
C PRO A 462 36.73 -4.06 -38.25
N ASP A 463 35.65 -3.91 -39.04
CA ASP A 463 35.77 -3.49 -40.43
C ASP A 463 36.28 -2.04 -40.51
N GLU A 464 36.88 -1.65 -41.64
CA GLU A 464 37.32 -0.27 -41.88
C GLU A 464 36.16 0.72 -41.69
N GLY A 465 36.38 1.74 -40.84
CA GLY A 465 35.38 2.75 -40.48
C GLY A 465 34.31 2.30 -39.47
N LYS A 466 34.32 1.05 -38.98
CA LYS A 466 33.35 0.53 -37.99
C LYS A 466 33.99 0.32 -36.61
N GLN A 467 33.15 -0.06 -35.64
CA GLN A 467 33.54 -0.45 -34.27
C GLN A 467 33.39 -1.96 -34.01
N TYR A 468 33.03 -2.73 -35.04
CA TYR A 468 32.95 -4.19 -35.06
C TYR A 468 32.98 -4.67 -36.52
N SER A 469 33.23 -5.96 -36.77
CA SER A 469 32.90 -6.64 -38.03
C SER A 469 31.86 -7.73 -37.80
N VAL A 470 31.26 -8.21 -38.88
CA VAL A 470 30.32 -9.33 -38.82
C VAL A 470 31.06 -10.65 -39.03
N PRO A 471 30.99 -11.61 -38.08
CA PRO A 471 31.60 -12.92 -38.25
C PRO A 471 31.11 -13.62 -39.52
N LYS A 472 32.05 -14.05 -40.37
CA LYS A 472 31.79 -14.62 -41.70
C LYS A 472 31.00 -15.93 -41.69
N ASP A 473 30.83 -16.56 -40.52
CA ASP A 473 30.03 -17.77 -40.34
C ASP A 473 28.61 -17.51 -39.79
N ASN A 474 28.20 -16.25 -39.56
CA ASN A 474 26.86 -15.94 -39.07
C ASN A 474 25.76 -16.56 -39.97
N PRO A 475 24.71 -17.18 -39.39
CA PRO A 475 23.85 -18.11 -40.12
C PRO A 475 23.05 -17.49 -41.27
N PHE A 476 22.66 -16.22 -41.16
CA PHE A 476 21.70 -15.59 -42.08
C PHE A 476 22.31 -14.71 -43.18
N LEU A 477 23.65 -14.72 -43.35
CA LEU A 477 24.35 -13.93 -44.37
C LEU A 477 23.93 -14.23 -45.83
N HIS A 478 23.28 -15.38 -46.05
CA HIS A 478 22.75 -15.78 -47.35
C HIS A 478 21.31 -15.29 -47.62
N ILE A 479 20.63 -14.71 -46.63
CA ILE A 479 19.26 -14.21 -46.75
C ILE A 479 19.32 -12.73 -47.14
N LYS A 480 18.73 -12.40 -48.29
CA LYS A 480 18.66 -11.02 -48.80
C LYS A 480 17.99 -10.10 -47.76
N ASP A 481 18.58 -8.93 -47.55
CA ASP A 481 18.12 -7.86 -46.65
C ASP A 481 18.02 -8.25 -45.16
N ALA A 482 18.54 -9.42 -44.76
CA ALA A 482 18.60 -9.81 -43.35
C ALA A 482 19.71 -9.07 -42.59
N VAL A 483 19.47 -8.74 -41.32
CA VAL A 483 20.45 -8.15 -40.40
C VAL A 483 21.62 -9.14 -40.22
N PRO A 484 22.82 -8.83 -40.73
CA PRO A 484 23.91 -9.81 -40.86
C PRO A 484 24.52 -10.22 -39.52
N GLU A 485 24.34 -9.41 -38.47
CA GLU A 485 24.72 -9.72 -37.09
C GLU A 485 23.83 -10.79 -36.44
N THR A 486 22.71 -11.19 -37.05
CA THR A 486 21.74 -12.11 -36.43
C THR A 486 22.35 -13.50 -36.24
N TRP A 487 22.36 -13.97 -34.98
CA TRP A 487 22.74 -15.34 -34.62
C TRP A 487 21.52 -16.23 -34.39
N ALA A 488 20.49 -15.71 -33.72
CA ALA A 488 19.20 -16.35 -33.49
C ALA A 488 18.09 -15.28 -33.40
N TYR A 489 16.83 -15.68 -33.59
CA TYR A 489 15.69 -14.75 -33.59
C TYR A 489 14.41 -15.35 -32.99
N GLY A 490 13.30 -14.59 -32.95
CA GLY A 490 12.04 -15.03 -32.38
C GLY A 490 11.94 -14.86 -30.86
N LEU A 491 12.65 -13.88 -30.29
CA LEU A 491 12.58 -13.53 -28.87
C LEU A 491 11.68 -12.31 -28.63
N ARG A 492 11.06 -12.21 -27.44
CA ARG A 492 10.20 -11.08 -27.04
C ARG A 492 10.98 -10.03 -26.25
N ASN A 493 11.42 -10.39 -25.05
CA ASN A 493 12.09 -9.49 -24.11
C ASN A 493 13.19 -10.28 -23.36
N PRO A 494 14.33 -10.55 -24.03
CA PRO A 494 15.44 -11.32 -23.47
C PRO A 494 16.29 -10.50 -22.48
N TRP A 495 15.94 -10.60 -21.19
CA TRP A 495 16.38 -9.67 -20.13
C TRP A 495 17.78 -9.98 -19.54
N ARG A 496 18.15 -11.25 -19.40
CA ARG A 496 19.52 -11.68 -19.02
C ARG A 496 20.02 -12.75 -19.97
N MET A 497 21.32 -12.69 -20.25
CA MET A 497 22.06 -13.67 -21.02
C MET A 497 23.33 -14.06 -20.26
N HIS A 498 23.74 -15.33 -20.35
CA HIS A 498 24.98 -15.80 -19.74
C HIS A 498 25.64 -16.87 -20.61
N CYS A 499 26.93 -16.69 -20.92
CA CYS A 499 27.74 -17.74 -21.55
C CYS A 499 28.39 -18.61 -20.47
N ASP A 500 28.07 -19.90 -20.48
CA ASP A 500 28.72 -20.89 -19.63
C ASP A 500 30.21 -21.05 -20.00
N LYS A 501 31.10 -20.60 -19.11
CA LYS A 501 32.56 -20.66 -19.29
C LYS A 501 33.10 -22.10 -19.44
N LYS A 502 32.38 -23.14 -19.03
CA LYS A 502 32.77 -24.56 -19.17
C LYS A 502 32.15 -25.23 -20.40
N THR A 503 30.86 -25.09 -20.67
CA THR A 503 30.22 -25.73 -21.86
C THR A 503 30.25 -24.88 -23.12
N GLY A 504 30.19 -23.55 -22.98
CA GLY A 504 29.99 -22.60 -24.08
C GLY A 504 28.53 -22.35 -24.44
N HIS A 505 27.57 -22.98 -23.75
CA HIS A 505 26.15 -22.70 -23.96
C HIS A 505 25.78 -21.27 -23.56
N LEU A 506 24.98 -20.61 -24.39
CA LEU A 506 24.37 -19.32 -24.12
C LEU A 506 22.97 -19.54 -23.55
N TRP A 507 22.79 -19.24 -22.26
CA TRP A 507 21.48 -19.23 -21.61
C TRP A 507 20.84 -17.84 -21.73
N VAL A 508 19.53 -17.79 -21.98
CA VAL A 508 18.74 -16.53 -21.95
C VAL A 508 17.45 -16.75 -21.17
N GLY A 509 17.12 -15.80 -20.28
CA GLY A 509 15.76 -15.62 -19.77
C GLY A 509 14.97 -14.67 -20.68
N ASN A 510 13.83 -15.13 -21.20
CA ASN A 510 12.92 -14.35 -22.03
C ASN A 510 11.59 -14.14 -21.33
N ASN A 511 11.23 -12.87 -21.14
CA ASN A 511 10.02 -12.45 -20.44
C ASN A 511 8.76 -12.58 -21.33
N GLY A 512 7.69 -13.13 -20.77
CA GLY A 512 6.41 -13.49 -21.43
C GLY A 512 5.44 -12.33 -21.68
N GLN A 513 4.36 -12.58 -22.43
CA GLN A 513 3.31 -11.60 -22.75
C GLN A 513 1.98 -11.92 -22.04
N ASP A 514 1.44 -13.12 -22.26
CA ASP A 514 0.04 -13.46 -21.95
C ASP A 514 -0.05 -14.60 -20.93
N LEU A 515 0.60 -15.74 -21.19
CA LEU A 515 0.48 -16.95 -20.35
C LEU A 515 1.79 -17.66 -20.00
N TRP A 516 2.91 -17.38 -20.67
CA TRP A 516 4.14 -18.16 -20.47
C TRP A 516 5.42 -17.33 -20.41
N GLU A 517 6.27 -17.65 -19.44
CA GLU A 517 7.66 -17.23 -19.30
C GLU A 517 8.63 -18.30 -19.83
N GLN A 518 9.81 -17.96 -20.37
CA GLN A 518 10.72 -18.96 -20.98
C GLN A 518 12.21 -18.83 -20.61
N VAL A 519 12.86 -19.98 -20.47
CA VAL A 519 14.33 -20.14 -20.50
C VAL A 519 14.75 -20.79 -21.82
N TYR A 520 15.67 -20.17 -22.55
CA TYR A 520 16.19 -20.66 -23.82
C TYR A 520 17.68 -20.97 -23.79
N PHE A 521 18.10 -21.95 -24.58
CA PHE A 521 19.47 -22.09 -25.06
C PHE A 521 19.58 -21.41 -26.43
N ILE A 522 20.49 -20.46 -26.56
CA ILE A 522 20.70 -19.72 -27.81
C ILE A 522 21.68 -20.48 -28.71
N ARG A 523 21.16 -21.14 -29.75
CA ARG A 523 21.98 -21.82 -30.79
C ARG A 523 21.94 -21.08 -32.14
N LYS A 524 22.83 -21.51 -33.04
CA LYS A 524 23.08 -20.90 -34.35
C LYS A 524 21.93 -21.15 -35.32
N GLY A 525 21.18 -20.09 -35.66
CA GLY A 525 20.10 -20.12 -36.65
C GLY A 525 18.72 -20.47 -36.08
N ASP A 526 18.62 -20.69 -34.77
CA ASP A 526 17.37 -21.03 -34.08
C ASP A 526 16.34 -19.87 -34.14
N ASN A 527 15.07 -20.26 -34.17
CA ASN A 527 13.91 -19.37 -34.15
C ASN A 527 13.01 -19.73 -32.95
N TYR A 528 12.90 -18.86 -31.96
CA TYR A 528 12.08 -19.10 -30.76
C TYR A 528 10.60 -18.67 -30.92
N GLY A 529 10.19 -18.37 -32.15
CA GLY A 529 8.79 -18.31 -32.57
C GLY A 529 8.03 -17.03 -32.24
N TRP A 530 8.52 -16.13 -31.38
CA TRP A 530 7.85 -14.86 -31.13
C TRP A 530 7.70 -14.05 -32.44
N SER A 531 6.55 -13.50 -32.79
CA SER A 531 5.26 -13.44 -32.08
C SER A 531 4.16 -14.34 -32.68
N VAL A 532 4.56 -15.37 -33.45
CA VAL A 532 3.65 -16.44 -33.90
C VAL A 532 3.35 -17.41 -32.76
N MET A 533 4.35 -17.68 -31.93
CA MET A 533 4.31 -18.53 -30.74
C MET A 533 4.69 -17.73 -29.48
N GLU A 534 4.19 -18.16 -28.33
CA GLU A 534 4.68 -17.80 -26.99
C GLU A 534 5.20 -19.09 -26.32
N GLY A 535 6.52 -19.26 -26.26
CA GLY A 535 7.13 -20.54 -25.86
C GLY A 535 6.67 -21.68 -26.78
N SER A 536 6.21 -22.79 -26.19
CA SER A 536 5.62 -23.91 -26.95
C SER A 536 4.22 -23.66 -27.53
N HIS A 537 3.58 -22.52 -27.24
CA HIS A 537 2.13 -22.32 -27.42
C HIS A 537 1.80 -21.34 -28.56
N PRO A 538 0.70 -21.52 -29.32
CA PRO A 538 0.31 -20.57 -30.35
C PRO A 538 -0.09 -19.21 -29.75
N PHE A 539 0.44 -18.13 -30.31
CA PHE A 539 0.05 -16.75 -29.97
C PHE A 539 -0.69 -16.13 -31.16
N TYR A 540 -0.05 -15.30 -31.99
CA TYR A 540 -0.65 -14.83 -33.25
C TYR A 540 -0.30 -15.76 -34.42
N SER A 541 -0.95 -16.92 -34.49
CA SER A 541 -0.77 -17.96 -35.51
C SER A 541 -0.96 -17.50 -36.98
N LEU A 542 -1.58 -16.33 -37.20
CA LEU A 542 -1.76 -15.72 -38.52
C LEU A 542 -0.60 -14.78 -38.95
N ARG A 543 0.37 -14.50 -38.08
CA ARG A 543 1.58 -13.72 -38.45
C ARG A 543 2.48 -14.58 -39.35
N LYS A 544 3.17 -13.93 -40.29
CA LYS A 544 4.12 -14.61 -41.19
C LYS A 544 5.30 -15.18 -40.37
N PRO A 545 5.60 -16.49 -40.45
CA PRO A 545 6.79 -17.06 -39.82
C PRO A 545 8.07 -16.63 -40.56
N GLY A 546 9.18 -16.63 -39.83
CA GLY A 546 10.52 -16.40 -40.36
C GLY A 546 11.07 -17.61 -41.14
N PRO A 547 12.32 -17.53 -41.64
CA PRO A 547 12.92 -18.52 -42.53
C PRO A 547 13.22 -19.91 -41.93
N THR A 548 13.32 -20.07 -40.60
CA THR A 548 13.68 -21.35 -39.96
C THR A 548 12.59 -21.87 -39.00
N PRO A 549 12.51 -23.20 -38.76
CA PRO A 549 11.49 -23.83 -37.89
C PRO A 549 11.59 -23.38 -36.43
N PHE A 550 10.45 -23.42 -35.72
CA PHE A 550 10.37 -23.03 -34.31
C PHE A 550 11.08 -24.03 -33.38
N VAL A 551 11.82 -23.51 -32.40
CA VAL A 551 12.55 -24.24 -31.37
C VAL A 551 11.89 -24.01 -30.01
N LYS A 552 11.70 -25.09 -29.23
CA LYS A 552 11.04 -25.03 -27.92
C LYS A 552 11.95 -24.44 -26.83
N PRO A 553 11.38 -23.88 -25.75
CA PRO A 553 12.10 -23.54 -24.53
C PRO A 553 12.79 -24.76 -23.89
N ILE A 554 13.84 -24.50 -23.11
CA ILE A 554 14.48 -25.47 -22.23
C ILE A 554 13.66 -25.66 -20.94
N ALA A 555 13.04 -24.59 -20.47
CA ALA A 555 11.92 -24.61 -19.54
C ALA A 555 10.95 -23.47 -19.87
N GLU A 556 9.66 -23.70 -19.61
CA GLU A 556 8.62 -22.69 -19.67
C GLU A 556 7.79 -22.77 -18.39
N HIS A 557 7.42 -21.61 -17.85
CA HIS A 557 6.61 -21.49 -16.63
C HIS A 557 5.30 -20.81 -16.98
N HIS A 558 4.18 -21.37 -16.52
CA HIS A 558 2.86 -20.76 -16.74
C HIS A 558 2.71 -19.50 -15.87
N HIS A 559 1.86 -18.58 -16.31
CA HIS A 559 1.51 -17.35 -15.59
C HIS A 559 0.73 -17.56 -14.28
N SER A 560 0.51 -18.80 -13.84
CA SER A 560 0.20 -19.10 -12.44
C SER A 560 1.45 -19.11 -11.55
N GLU A 561 2.62 -19.51 -12.06
CA GLU A 561 3.86 -19.76 -11.31
C GLU A 561 4.89 -18.61 -11.40
N ALA A 562 5.02 -18.00 -12.59
CA ALA A 562 5.97 -16.93 -12.91
C ALA A 562 5.27 -15.80 -13.68
N ARG A 563 5.82 -14.58 -13.73
CA ARG A 563 5.14 -13.37 -14.27
C ARG A 563 6.06 -12.29 -14.85
N SER A 564 7.37 -12.45 -14.73
CA SER A 564 8.38 -11.64 -15.39
C SER A 564 9.75 -12.31 -15.22
N LEU A 565 10.06 -13.32 -16.03
CA LEU A 565 11.26 -14.13 -15.84
C LEU A 565 12.53 -13.32 -16.16
N THR A 566 13.41 -13.23 -15.18
CA THR A 566 14.62 -12.41 -15.21
C THR A 566 15.76 -13.13 -15.94
N GLY A 567 15.83 -14.47 -15.85
CA GLY A 567 17.04 -15.22 -16.20
C GLY A 567 18.09 -15.15 -15.09
N GLY A 568 19.34 -15.54 -15.39
CA GLY A 568 20.42 -15.56 -14.40
C GLY A 568 21.75 -16.11 -14.95
N ILE A 569 22.43 -16.96 -14.20
CA ILE A 569 23.83 -17.37 -14.46
C ILE A 569 24.09 -18.87 -14.21
N VAL A 570 25.17 -19.45 -14.75
CA VAL A 570 25.57 -20.84 -14.47
C VAL A 570 26.53 -20.92 -13.29
N TYR A 571 26.13 -21.61 -12.22
CA TYR A 571 26.90 -21.62 -10.97
C TYR A 571 28.06 -22.64 -10.98
N TYR A 572 29.25 -22.18 -10.61
CA TYR A 572 30.45 -23.03 -10.44
C TYR A 572 31.26 -22.78 -9.15
N GLY A 573 30.77 -21.97 -8.21
CA GLY A 573 31.41 -21.77 -6.91
C GLY A 573 31.42 -23.02 -6.03
N SER A 574 32.32 -23.06 -5.04
CA SER A 574 32.52 -24.21 -4.15
C SER A 574 31.45 -24.37 -3.06
N LYS A 575 30.70 -23.30 -2.75
CA LYS A 575 29.79 -23.20 -1.61
C LYS A 575 28.53 -24.09 -1.71
N PHE A 576 28.06 -24.38 -2.93
CA PHE A 576 26.86 -25.20 -3.18
C PHE A 576 27.17 -26.34 -4.17
N PRO A 577 27.83 -27.44 -3.74
CA PRO A 577 28.26 -28.52 -4.63
C PRO A 577 27.12 -29.12 -5.49
N GLU A 578 25.93 -29.24 -4.90
CA GLU A 578 24.70 -29.69 -5.56
C GLU A 578 24.19 -28.75 -6.67
N LEU A 579 24.62 -27.47 -6.72
CA LEU A 579 24.28 -26.52 -7.79
C LEU A 579 25.35 -26.42 -8.90
N GLN A 580 26.45 -27.18 -8.81
CA GLN A 580 27.52 -27.17 -9.83
C GLN A 580 26.98 -27.45 -11.25
N GLY A 581 27.19 -26.51 -12.17
CA GLY A 581 26.72 -26.60 -13.55
C GLY A 581 25.22 -26.44 -13.73
N CYS A 582 24.51 -25.95 -12.71
CA CYS A 582 23.12 -25.54 -12.85
C CYS A 582 23.05 -24.07 -13.30
N TYR A 583 22.23 -23.78 -14.30
CA TYR A 583 21.75 -22.42 -14.58
C TYR A 583 20.73 -22.04 -13.51
N ILE A 584 21.05 -21.02 -12.73
CA ILE A 584 20.21 -20.47 -11.67
C ILE A 584 19.57 -19.19 -12.18
N TYR A 585 18.26 -19.10 -12.09
CA TYR A 585 17.46 -17.98 -12.57
C TYR A 585 16.24 -17.77 -11.68
N GLY A 586 15.61 -16.61 -11.79
CA GLY A 586 14.42 -16.27 -11.01
C GLY A 586 13.46 -15.37 -11.77
N ASP A 587 12.38 -15.04 -11.08
CA ASP A 587 11.28 -14.21 -11.56
C ASP A 587 11.19 -12.90 -10.77
N HIS A 588 11.05 -11.78 -11.49
CA HIS A 588 10.98 -10.45 -10.90
C HIS A 588 9.67 -10.17 -10.14
N SER A 589 8.57 -10.76 -10.59
CA SER A 589 7.21 -10.46 -10.14
C SER A 589 6.81 -11.29 -8.92
N THR A 590 7.22 -12.56 -8.86
CA THR A 590 7.01 -13.43 -7.70
C THR A 590 8.19 -13.38 -6.72
N GLY A 591 9.42 -13.42 -7.22
CA GLY A 591 10.65 -13.58 -6.42
C GLY A 591 11.10 -15.04 -6.25
N LYS A 592 10.45 -15.98 -6.95
CA LYS A 592 10.88 -17.38 -7.02
C LYS A 592 12.21 -17.56 -7.76
N ILE A 593 12.94 -18.59 -7.38
CA ILE A 593 14.25 -18.95 -7.96
C ILE A 593 14.31 -20.46 -8.21
N TRP A 594 14.68 -20.84 -9.43
CA TRP A 594 14.85 -22.23 -9.88
C TRP A 594 16.30 -22.48 -10.30
N GLY A 595 16.65 -23.75 -10.41
CA GLY A 595 17.88 -24.21 -11.05
C GLY A 595 17.59 -25.28 -12.09
N ILE A 596 18.25 -25.21 -13.25
CA ILE A 596 18.23 -26.22 -14.32
C ILE A 596 19.65 -26.76 -14.53
N ARG A 597 19.80 -28.08 -14.60
CA ARG A 597 20.98 -28.76 -15.15
C ARG A 597 20.63 -29.40 -16.48
N HIS A 598 21.51 -29.24 -17.46
CA HIS A 598 21.35 -29.75 -18.81
C HIS A 598 22.66 -30.40 -19.27
N ASP A 599 22.62 -31.57 -19.90
CA ASP A 599 23.84 -32.28 -20.36
C ASP A 599 24.35 -31.76 -21.72
N GLY A 600 23.42 -31.42 -22.60
CA GLY A 600 23.63 -30.88 -23.95
C GLY A 600 22.47 -31.26 -24.88
N GLU A 601 21.86 -32.42 -24.60
CA GLU A 601 20.70 -32.98 -25.30
C GLU A 601 19.38 -32.73 -24.55
N LYS A 602 19.39 -32.81 -23.22
CA LYS A 602 18.19 -32.67 -22.37
C LYS A 602 18.45 -32.05 -20.99
N VAL A 603 17.38 -31.55 -20.39
CA VAL A 603 17.32 -31.25 -18.95
C VAL A 603 17.46 -32.56 -18.15
N THR A 604 18.42 -32.58 -17.23
CA THR A 604 18.68 -33.72 -16.33
C THR A 604 18.21 -33.47 -14.90
N TRP A 605 18.00 -32.20 -14.53
CA TRP A 605 17.46 -31.77 -13.24
C TRP A 605 16.85 -30.38 -13.41
N HIS A 606 15.64 -30.16 -12.89
CA HIS A 606 15.00 -28.85 -12.80
C HIS A 606 14.18 -28.81 -11.50
N LYS A 607 14.43 -27.80 -10.65
CA LYS A 607 13.68 -27.59 -9.40
C LYS A 607 13.62 -26.11 -9.02
N GLU A 608 12.54 -25.71 -8.35
CA GLU A 608 12.56 -24.54 -7.48
C GLU A 608 13.57 -24.77 -6.32
N ILE A 609 14.33 -23.74 -5.96
CA ILE A 609 15.41 -23.82 -4.95
C ILE A 609 15.30 -22.77 -3.84
N ALA A 610 14.61 -21.66 -4.08
CA ALA A 610 14.27 -20.64 -3.08
C ALA A 610 13.02 -19.87 -3.53
N ASP A 611 12.15 -19.53 -2.57
CA ASP A 611 11.02 -18.63 -2.74
C ASP A 611 11.31 -17.37 -1.92
N THR A 612 11.12 -16.18 -2.48
CA THR A 612 11.62 -14.92 -1.88
C THR A 612 10.71 -13.73 -2.17
N SER A 613 10.83 -12.69 -1.36
CA SER A 613 10.13 -11.40 -1.55
C SER A 613 10.78 -10.47 -2.58
N LEU A 614 11.88 -10.87 -3.20
CA LEU A 614 12.76 -9.98 -3.97
C LEU A 614 12.19 -9.61 -5.33
N GLN A 615 12.38 -8.36 -5.75
CA GLN A 615 12.10 -7.92 -7.13
C GLN A 615 13.35 -8.17 -7.98
N ILE A 616 13.59 -9.44 -8.31
CA ILE A 616 14.86 -9.91 -8.88
C ILE A 616 15.12 -9.25 -10.25
N THR A 617 16.16 -8.43 -10.36
CA THR A 617 16.57 -7.77 -11.62
C THR A 617 17.78 -8.44 -12.29
N GLY A 618 18.51 -9.29 -11.55
CA GLY A 618 19.61 -10.08 -12.07
C GLY A 618 20.26 -10.96 -11.02
N PHE A 619 21.27 -11.71 -11.47
CA PHE A 619 22.15 -12.53 -10.65
C PHE A 619 23.60 -12.16 -10.96
N GLY A 620 24.52 -12.43 -10.04
CA GLY A 620 25.95 -12.21 -10.22
C GLY A 620 26.80 -13.14 -9.37
N GLU A 621 28.11 -12.99 -9.46
CA GLU A 621 29.09 -13.70 -8.64
C GLU A 621 29.91 -12.67 -7.84
N ASP A 622 30.39 -13.03 -6.65
CA ASP A 622 31.52 -12.32 -6.03
C ASP A 622 32.87 -12.85 -6.56
N ASN A 623 33.98 -12.31 -6.05
CA ASN A 623 35.33 -12.70 -6.47
C ASN A 623 35.72 -14.15 -6.12
N ASP A 624 35.00 -14.80 -5.20
CA ASP A 624 35.16 -16.21 -4.84
C ASP A 624 34.22 -17.14 -5.63
N GLY A 625 33.36 -16.57 -6.50
CA GLY A 625 32.36 -17.32 -7.27
C GLY A 625 31.10 -17.68 -6.47
N ASN A 626 30.80 -16.97 -5.37
CA ASN A 626 29.53 -17.17 -4.65
C ASN A 626 28.38 -16.48 -5.37
N LEU A 627 27.23 -17.16 -5.42
CA LEU A 627 26.02 -16.66 -6.07
C LEU A 627 25.39 -15.48 -5.31
N LEU A 628 25.19 -14.38 -6.02
CA LEU A 628 24.49 -13.16 -5.60
C LEU A 628 23.18 -12.98 -6.37
N VAL A 629 22.18 -12.39 -5.71
CA VAL A 629 20.90 -11.96 -6.30
C VAL A 629 20.80 -10.43 -6.19
N VAL A 630 20.33 -9.78 -7.24
CA VAL A 630 20.12 -8.33 -7.31
C VAL A 630 18.63 -8.03 -7.13
N ASP A 631 18.27 -7.28 -6.09
CA ASP A 631 16.90 -6.81 -5.83
C ASP A 631 16.76 -5.34 -6.24
N LEU A 632 15.66 -5.02 -6.93
CA LEU A 632 15.30 -3.65 -7.32
C LEU A 632 15.22 -2.70 -6.11
N LEU A 633 14.98 -3.17 -4.89
CA LEU A 633 14.96 -2.31 -3.70
C LEU A 633 16.33 -1.71 -3.31
N GLY A 634 17.40 -1.99 -4.06
CA GLY A 634 18.74 -1.45 -3.78
C GLY A 634 19.61 -2.38 -2.93
N ILE A 635 19.19 -3.64 -2.79
CA ILE A 635 19.82 -4.64 -1.92
C ILE A 635 20.43 -5.75 -2.78
N ILE A 636 21.59 -6.25 -2.37
CA ILE A 636 22.24 -7.42 -2.98
C ILE A 636 22.17 -8.54 -1.94
N HIS A 637 21.71 -9.71 -2.35
CA HIS A 637 21.52 -10.86 -1.47
C HIS A 637 22.48 -11.99 -1.80
N LYS A 638 22.86 -12.77 -0.78
CA LYS A 638 23.64 -14.00 -0.90
C LYS A 638 22.81 -15.19 -0.44
N PHE A 639 23.03 -16.34 -1.06
CA PHE A 639 22.40 -17.60 -0.65
C PHE A 639 23.01 -18.14 0.64
N ILE A 640 22.16 -18.74 1.47
CA ILE A 640 22.53 -19.62 2.59
C ILE A 640 21.66 -20.90 2.55
N PRO A 641 22.21 -22.07 2.91
CA PRO A 641 21.43 -23.31 2.93
C PRO A 641 20.45 -23.30 4.10
N VAL A 642 19.28 -23.93 3.92
CA VAL A 642 18.34 -24.21 5.00
C VAL A 642 18.72 -25.56 5.63
N PRO A 643 18.96 -25.65 6.94
CA PRO A 643 19.24 -26.94 7.59
C PRO A 643 18.04 -27.89 7.46
N LYS A 644 18.31 -29.13 7.02
CA LYS A 644 17.28 -30.14 6.76
C LYS A 644 16.50 -30.53 8.01
N ASP A 645 17.14 -30.41 9.17
CA ASP A 645 16.64 -30.83 10.47
C ASP A 645 15.98 -29.69 11.28
N LEU A 646 15.64 -28.56 10.63
CA LEU A 646 14.87 -27.51 11.29
C LEU A 646 13.50 -28.05 11.76
N PRO A 647 13.11 -27.85 13.04
CA PRO A 647 11.77 -28.16 13.51
C PRO A 647 10.75 -27.35 12.71
N GLN A 648 9.92 -28.03 11.93
CA GLN A 648 8.89 -27.35 11.14
C GLN A 648 7.77 -26.87 12.06
N PRO A 649 7.31 -25.61 11.93
CA PRO A 649 6.07 -25.19 12.57
C PRO A 649 4.94 -26.09 12.08
N HIS A 650 4.08 -26.54 13.00
CA HIS A 650 2.92 -27.36 12.65
C HIS A 650 1.86 -26.48 11.97
N PHE A 651 1.98 -26.35 10.65
CA PHE A 651 0.94 -25.71 9.84
C PHE A 651 -0.32 -26.60 9.82
N PRO A 652 -1.51 -26.04 10.10
CA PRO A 652 -2.76 -26.79 10.16
C PRO A 652 -3.10 -27.43 8.80
N LYS A 653 -3.37 -28.73 8.81
CA LYS A 653 -3.86 -29.48 7.64
C LYS A 653 -5.37 -29.69 7.67
N LYS A 654 -5.99 -29.51 8.84
CA LYS A 654 -7.44 -29.40 9.02
C LYS A 654 -7.85 -28.01 9.46
N LEU A 655 -9.06 -27.59 9.10
CA LEU A 655 -9.59 -26.28 9.47
C LEU A 655 -9.79 -26.18 10.99
N SER A 656 -10.15 -27.30 11.64
CA SER A 656 -10.19 -27.45 13.11
C SER A 656 -8.85 -27.19 13.80
N GLU A 657 -7.71 -27.41 13.14
CA GLU A 657 -6.37 -27.17 13.69
C GLU A 657 -5.96 -25.68 13.65
N SER A 658 -6.65 -24.84 12.86
CA SER A 658 -6.27 -23.44 12.61
C SER A 658 -6.29 -22.52 13.84
N GLY A 659 -7.08 -22.86 14.87
CA GLY A 659 -7.32 -22.01 16.04
C GLY A 659 -8.23 -20.80 15.79
N LEU A 660 -8.78 -20.64 14.58
CA LEU A 660 -9.62 -19.49 14.20
C LEU A 660 -11.12 -19.69 14.45
N PHE A 661 -11.55 -20.93 14.71
CA PHE A 661 -12.96 -21.31 14.89
C PHE A 661 -13.26 -21.79 16.30
N GLN A 662 -14.36 -21.30 16.87
CA GLN A 662 -14.94 -21.78 18.12
C GLN A 662 -15.85 -23.00 17.89
N SER A 663 -16.53 -23.05 16.74
CA SER A 663 -17.26 -24.22 16.25
C SER A 663 -17.18 -24.28 14.73
N ILE A 664 -16.44 -25.26 14.20
CA ILE A 664 -16.30 -25.46 12.74
C ILE A 664 -17.67 -25.77 12.13
N ARG A 665 -18.42 -26.71 12.71
CA ARG A 665 -19.74 -27.16 12.22
C ARG A 665 -20.76 -26.03 12.09
N ASN A 666 -20.73 -25.05 13.01
CA ASN A 666 -21.65 -23.91 13.00
C ASN A 666 -21.08 -22.69 12.23
N HIS A 667 -19.84 -22.79 11.75
CA HIS A 667 -19.07 -21.68 11.18
C HIS A 667 -18.87 -20.48 12.14
N GLU A 668 -18.73 -20.76 13.43
CA GLU A 668 -18.49 -19.76 14.47
C GLU A 668 -16.98 -19.52 14.65
N MET A 669 -16.53 -18.29 14.41
CA MET A 669 -15.14 -17.87 14.68
C MET A 669 -14.88 -17.68 16.18
N VAL A 670 -13.61 -17.74 16.60
CA VAL A 670 -13.21 -17.36 17.96
C VAL A 670 -13.39 -15.86 18.21
N GLU A 671 -13.49 -15.47 19.48
CA GLU A 671 -13.55 -14.05 19.86
C GLU A 671 -12.29 -13.28 19.43
N GLY A 672 -12.45 -12.01 19.07
CA GLY A 672 -11.38 -11.18 18.50
C GLY A 672 -11.15 -11.36 16.99
N VAL A 673 -11.81 -12.33 16.34
CA VAL A 673 -11.87 -12.44 14.88
C VAL A 673 -13.06 -11.64 14.36
N ILE A 674 -12.79 -10.62 13.54
CA ILE A 674 -13.75 -9.55 13.19
C ILE A 674 -14.48 -9.92 11.90
N PRO A 675 -15.82 -10.06 11.89
CA PRO A 675 -16.56 -10.32 10.65
C PRO A 675 -16.62 -9.07 9.76
N TYR A 676 -16.65 -9.28 8.45
CA TYR A 676 -16.90 -8.19 7.49
C TYR A 676 -17.59 -8.63 6.21
N SER A 677 -18.16 -7.63 5.54
CA SER A 677 -18.85 -7.70 4.26
C SER A 677 -18.33 -6.59 3.35
N VAL A 678 -18.65 -6.66 2.05
CA VAL A 678 -18.16 -5.71 1.05
C VAL A 678 -19.33 -5.20 0.21
N ASN A 679 -19.29 -3.94 -0.22
CA ASN A 679 -20.34 -3.32 -1.05
C ASN A 679 -20.57 -4.05 -2.38
N ALA A 680 -19.50 -4.45 -3.05
CA ALA A 680 -19.54 -5.16 -4.32
C ALA A 680 -18.73 -6.48 -4.19
N PRO A 681 -19.39 -7.64 -3.98
CA PRO A 681 -18.71 -8.92 -3.98
C PRO A 681 -18.31 -9.33 -5.41
N PHE A 682 -17.09 -9.82 -5.59
CA PHE A 682 -16.69 -10.44 -6.86
C PHE A 682 -17.56 -11.66 -7.19
N TRP A 683 -17.79 -11.94 -8.47
CA TRP A 683 -18.51 -13.11 -8.96
C TRP A 683 -17.65 -14.38 -8.89
N SER A 684 -18.21 -15.45 -8.32
CA SER A 684 -17.71 -16.80 -8.58
C SER A 684 -18.87 -17.78 -8.41
N ASP A 685 -19.49 -18.13 -9.53
CA ASP A 685 -20.39 -19.27 -9.70
C ASP A 685 -21.48 -19.39 -8.62
N GLN A 686 -22.24 -18.31 -8.42
CA GLN A 686 -23.36 -18.21 -7.47
C GLN A 686 -23.01 -18.41 -5.97
N SER A 687 -21.74 -18.55 -5.59
CA SER A 687 -21.35 -18.84 -4.21
C SER A 687 -21.68 -17.74 -3.20
N PHE A 688 -22.27 -18.15 -2.07
CA PHE A 688 -22.43 -17.34 -0.86
C PHE A 688 -21.07 -17.19 -0.16
N LYS A 689 -20.79 -16.01 0.42
CA LYS A 689 -19.43 -15.63 0.87
C LYS A 689 -19.45 -14.85 2.19
N VAL A 690 -18.92 -15.45 3.26
CA VAL A 690 -18.59 -14.77 4.54
C VAL A 690 -17.09 -14.45 4.58
N ARG A 691 -16.70 -13.40 5.31
CA ARG A 691 -15.29 -12.97 5.45
C ARG A 691 -14.99 -12.51 6.87
N PHE A 692 -13.76 -12.68 7.31
CA PHE A 692 -13.28 -12.24 8.62
C PHE A 692 -11.83 -11.74 8.59
N ILE A 693 -11.48 -10.87 9.53
CA ILE A 693 -10.12 -10.40 9.78
C ILE A 693 -9.67 -10.98 11.12
N ALA A 694 -8.61 -11.79 11.13
CA ALA A 694 -7.92 -12.20 12.35
C ALA A 694 -6.59 -11.43 12.43
N LEU A 695 -6.50 -10.50 13.39
CA LEU A 695 -5.31 -9.70 13.64
C LEU A 695 -4.53 -10.27 14.84
N PRO A 696 -3.19 -10.34 14.77
CA PRO A 696 -2.37 -10.56 15.96
C PRO A 696 -2.57 -9.43 16.97
N GLU A 697 -2.17 -9.67 18.21
CA GLU A 697 -2.18 -8.64 19.27
C GLU A 697 -0.91 -7.77 19.17
N PHE A 698 0.24 -8.44 19.09
CA PHE A 698 1.58 -7.84 19.03
C PHE A 698 2.38 -8.33 17.82
N ASP A 699 3.34 -7.53 17.38
CA ASP A 699 4.34 -7.90 16.37
C ASP A 699 5.51 -8.71 16.97
N SER A 700 6.51 -9.03 16.14
CA SER A 700 7.72 -9.75 16.56
C SER A 700 8.63 -8.97 17.53
N GLU A 701 8.39 -7.68 17.75
CA GLU A 701 9.08 -6.84 18.73
C GLU A 701 8.24 -6.62 20.00
N GLY A 702 7.04 -7.22 20.09
CA GLY A 702 6.12 -7.05 21.21
C GLY A 702 5.32 -5.74 21.17
N LYS A 703 5.30 -5.03 20.03
CA LYS A 703 4.53 -3.78 19.87
C LYS A 703 3.11 -4.08 19.40
N PRO A 704 2.09 -3.32 19.84
CA PRO A 704 0.71 -3.48 19.38
C PRO A 704 0.57 -3.35 17.86
N THR A 705 -0.26 -4.20 17.24
CA THR A 705 -0.44 -4.17 15.78
C THR A 705 -1.71 -3.47 15.32
N PHE A 706 -1.61 -2.75 14.20
CA PHE A 706 -2.67 -1.97 13.57
C PHE A 706 -2.71 -2.21 12.06
N ILE A 707 -3.84 -1.91 11.43
CA ILE A 707 -4.03 -1.86 9.97
C ILE A 707 -3.67 -0.45 9.50
N ASP A 708 -2.67 -0.29 8.64
CA ASP A 708 -2.40 1.00 7.98
C ASP A 708 -3.52 1.28 6.97
N TYR A 709 -4.41 2.19 7.36
CA TYR A 709 -5.51 2.67 6.54
C TYR A 709 -4.99 3.45 5.33
N SER A 710 -5.77 3.42 4.26
CA SER A 710 -5.58 4.31 3.10
C SER A 710 -6.92 4.56 2.44
N SER A 711 -7.11 5.80 2.00
CA SER A 711 -8.31 6.29 1.32
C SER A 711 -8.41 5.86 -0.16
N SER A 712 -7.30 5.47 -0.79
CA SER A 712 -7.22 5.27 -2.25
C SER A 712 -6.86 3.85 -2.72
N LYS A 713 -6.46 2.95 -1.83
CA LYS A 713 -6.08 1.56 -2.16
C LYS A 713 -6.46 0.59 -1.02
N SER A 714 -6.31 -0.72 -1.28
CA SER A 714 -6.34 -1.74 -0.23
C SER A 714 -5.36 -1.43 0.90
N TRP A 715 -5.78 -1.70 2.13
CA TRP A 715 -5.02 -1.40 3.34
C TRP A 715 -3.82 -2.35 3.53
N THR A 716 -2.86 -1.95 4.36
CA THR A 716 -1.71 -2.78 4.72
C THR A 716 -1.89 -3.34 6.13
N PHE A 717 -1.63 -4.64 6.31
CA PHE A 717 -1.91 -5.39 7.54
C PHE A 717 -0.61 -5.90 8.20
N PRO A 718 -0.57 -6.12 9.52
CA PRO A 718 0.62 -6.58 10.22
C PRO A 718 0.97 -8.04 9.90
N ASN A 719 2.25 -8.41 10.04
CA ASN A 719 2.68 -9.81 9.99
C ASN A 719 1.99 -10.61 11.12
N GLY A 720 1.52 -11.82 10.80
CA GLY A 720 0.64 -12.63 11.65
C GLY A 720 -0.85 -12.47 11.35
N THR A 721 -1.25 -11.57 10.44
CA THR A 721 -2.66 -11.42 10.03
C THR A 721 -3.14 -12.62 9.21
N VAL A 722 -4.37 -13.08 9.47
CA VAL A 722 -5.09 -14.01 8.59
C VAL A 722 -6.41 -13.38 8.13
N ILE A 723 -6.57 -13.20 6.82
CA ILE A 723 -7.85 -12.84 6.21
C ILE A 723 -8.56 -14.14 5.84
N VAL A 724 -9.72 -14.40 6.45
CA VAL A 724 -10.50 -15.62 6.24
C VAL A 724 -11.66 -15.33 5.30
N LYS A 725 -11.92 -16.24 4.36
CA LYS A 725 -13.10 -16.19 3.49
C LYS A 725 -13.65 -17.58 3.25
N SER A 726 -14.92 -17.80 3.56
CA SER A 726 -15.58 -19.08 3.32
C SER A 726 -16.67 -18.96 2.27
N PHE A 727 -16.77 -19.99 1.44
CA PHE A 727 -17.65 -20.09 0.28
C PHE A 727 -18.61 -21.26 0.47
N ALA A 728 -19.90 -21.02 0.21
CA ALA A 728 -20.93 -22.04 0.20
C ALA A 728 -21.72 -22.01 -1.11
N LEU A 729 -22.21 -23.18 -1.55
CA LEU A 729 -23.17 -23.31 -2.63
C LEU A 729 -24.53 -23.68 -2.06
N GLU A 730 -25.61 -23.18 -2.66
CA GLU A 730 -26.95 -23.73 -2.47
C GLU A 730 -27.04 -25.05 -3.23
N MET A 731 -27.21 -26.17 -2.52
CA MET A 731 -27.28 -27.51 -3.12
C MET A 731 -28.63 -27.78 -3.82
N GLU A 732 -29.62 -26.91 -3.60
CA GLU A 732 -30.84 -26.78 -4.39
C GLU A 732 -30.94 -25.32 -4.87
N HIS A 733 -30.98 -25.09 -6.18
CA HIS A 733 -30.92 -23.76 -6.76
C HIS A 733 -32.08 -22.87 -6.32
N GLY A 734 -31.76 -21.76 -5.64
CA GLY A 734 -32.76 -20.81 -5.14
C GLY A 734 -33.36 -21.20 -3.78
N ASN A 735 -32.78 -22.18 -3.08
CA ASN A 735 -33.12 -22.51 -1.70
C ASN A 735 -31.96 -22.12 -0.76
N PRO A 736 -32.04 -20.95 -0.07
CA PRO A 736 -31.06 -20.51 0.90
C PRO A 736 -30.79 -21.43 2.09
N GLN A 737 -31.67 -22.40 2.39
CA GLN A 737 -31.49 -23.39 3.46
C GLN A 737 -30.71 -24.63 3.00
N SER A 738 -30.55 -24.83 1.69
CA SER A 738 -29.78 -25.95 1.12
C SER A 738 -28.25 -25.73 1.12
N LYS A 739 -27.77 -24.67 1.78
CA LYS A 739 -26.35 -24.28 1.67
C LYS A 739 -25.41 -25.28 2.33
N GLN A 740 -24.35 -25.63 1.63
CA GLN A 740 -23.19 -26.34 2.17
C GLN A 740 -21.93 -25.52 1.93
N TRP A 741 -21.09 -25.41 2.96
CA TRP A 741 -19.72 -24.91 2.84
C TRP A 741 -18.93 -25.87 1.95
N ILE A 742 -18.21 -25.30 0.98
CA ILE A 742 -17.38 -26.05 0.04
C ILE A 742 -15.91 -25.67 0.17
N GLU A 743 -15.61 -24.42 0.51
CA GLU A 743 -14.24 -23.90 0.63
C GLU A 743 -14.13 -22.94 1.82
N THR A 744 -13.04 -23.05 2.59
CA THR A 744 -12.52 -21.92 3.38
C THR A 744 -11.13 -21.58 2.88
N ARG A 745 -10.92 -20.32 2.49
CA ARG A 745 -9.64 -19.79 2.03
C ARG A 745 -9.06 -18.83 3.06
N PHE A 746 -7.78 -18.99 3.35
CA PHE A 746 -6.98 -18.06 4.14
C PHE A 746 -6.03 -17.30 3.20
N MET A 747 -5.89 -16.00 3.40
CA MET A 747 -4.68 -15.26 3.03
C MET A 747 -3.93 -14.93 4.32
N THR A 748 -2.71 -15.44 4.49
CA THR A 748 -1.89 -15.19 5.69
C THR A 748 -0.77 -14.21 5.36
N ARG A 749 -0.52 -13.19 6.19
CA ARG A 749 0.68 -12.35 6.08
C ARG A 749 1.78 -12.86 7.00
N GLN A 750 2.93 -13.24 6.44
CA GLN A 750 4.06 -13.81 7.19
C GLN A 750 5.39 -13.33 6.59
N GLU A 751 6.38 -13.02 7.45
CA GLU A 751 7.71 -12.51 7.07
C GLU A 751 7.72 -11.30 6.10
N GLY A 752 6.60 -10.60 5.96
CA GLY A 752 6.38 -9.47 5.03
C GLY A 752 5.46 -9.81 3.86
N GLU A 753 5.45 -11.06 3.41
CA GLU A 753 4.70 -11.52 2.24
C GLU A 753 3.32 -12.07 2.58
N TRP A 754 2.53 -12.37 1.54
CA TRP A 754 1.22 -13.01 1.64
C TRP A 754 1.24 -14.38 0.95
N ALA A 755 0.55 -15.35 1.55
CA ALA A 755 0.33 -16.67 0.97
C ALA A 755 -1.14 -17.09 1.06
N GLY A 756 -1.63 -17.78 0.03
CA GLY A 756 -3.02 -18.24 -0.08
C GLY A 756 -3.17 -19.75 0.13
N TYR A 757 -4.08 -20.14 1.01
CA TYR A 757 -4.36 -21.54 1.37
C TYR A 757 -5.85 -21.84 1.32
N SER A 758 -6.24 -22.88 0.60
CA SER A 758 -7.64 -23.30 0.40
C SER A 758 -7.90 -24.61 1.13
N TYR A 759 -9.04 -24.73 1.83
CA TYR A 759 -9.47 -25.93 2.55
C TYR A 759 -10.79 -26.44 1.94
N LEU A 760 -10.83 -27.71 1.55
CA LEU A 760 -11.98 -28.42 0.99
C LEU A 760 -12.84 -29.00 2.13
N TRP A 761 -14.09 -28.56 2.24
CA TRP A 761 -15.01 -29.04 3.27
C TRP A 761 -15.47 -30.48 3.03
N ASN A 762 -15.64 -31.24 4.12
CA ASN A 762 -16.20 -32.57 4.07
C ASN A 762 -17.74 -32.56 3.90
N LYS A 763 -18.29 -33.69 3.44
CA LYS A 763 -19.74 -33.81 3.14
C LYS A 763 -20.61 -33.76 4.40
N GLU A 764 -20.01 -34.13 5.52
CA GLU A 764 -20.60 -34.19 6.85
C GLU A 764 -20.72 -32.80 7.51
N GLN A 765 -20.08 -31.79 6.89
CA GLN A 765 -20.02 -30.39 7.34
C GLN A 765 -19.48 -30.29 8.78
N THR A 766 -18.41 -31.03 9.06
CA THR A 766 -17.76 -31.09 10.39
C THR A 766 -16.32 -30.58 10.39
N ASP A 767 -15.61 -30.66 9.26
CA ASP A 767 -14.25 -30.14 9.10
C ASP A 767 -13.94 -29.88 7.61
N ALA A 768 -12.78 -29.27 7.34
CA ALA A 768 -12.24 -29.09 6.00
C ALA A 768 -10.75 -29.44 5.95
N ASP A 769 -10.32 -30.14 4.91
CA ASP A 769 -8.94 -30.59 4.70
C ASP A 769 -8.21 -29.64 3.75
N LEU A 770 -6.95 -29.32 4.05
CA LEU A 770 -6.09 -28.43 3.25
C LEU A 770 -5.88 -29.00 1.84
N VAL A 771 -6.24 -28.22 0.81
CA VAL A 771 -6.05 -28.57 -0.60
C VAL A 771 -4.56 -28.58 -0.96
N GLU A 772 -4.18 -29.52 -1.83
CA GLU A 772 -2.83 -29.68 -2.36
C GLU A 772 -2.27 -28.37 -2.98
N SER A 773 -0.94 -28.21 -2.98
CA SER A 773 -0.30 -26.95 -3.41
C SER A 773 -0.59 -26.57 -4.87
N ALA A 774 -0.82 -27.57 -5.72
CA ALA A 774 -1.17 -27.44 -7.14
C ALA A 774 -2.64 -27.10 -7.41
N GLY A 775 -3.49 -26.94 -6.39
CA GLY A 775 -4.93 -26.73 -6.57
C GLY A 775 -5.67 -28.01 -6.97
N ARG A 776 -6.99 -27.89 -7.17
CA ARG A 776 -7.87 -29.04 -7.44
C ARG A 776 -9.24 -28.62 -7.99
N ASP A 777 -9.81 -29.42 -8.88
CA ASP A 777 -11.22 -29.31 -9.26
C ASP A 777 -12.09 -30.33 -8.52
N VAL A 778 -13.28 -29.91 -8.07
CA VAL A 778 -14.31 -30.79 -7.49
C VAL A 778 -15.66 -30.52 -8.17
N SER A 779 -16.39 -31.58 -8.50
CA SER A 779 -17.74 -31.48 -9.07
C SER A 779 -18.81 -31.67 -8.01
N PHE A 780 -19.68 -30.68 -7.86
CA PHE A 780 -20.90 -30.73 -7.06
C PHE A 780 -22.11 -31.01 -7.96
N GLN A 781 -23.10 -31.73 -7.44
CA GLN A 781 -24.40 -31.88 -8.07
C GLN A 781 -25.40 -31.01 -7.33
N ILE A 782 -25.99 -30.05 -8.03
CA ILE A 782 -26.93 -29.06 -7.50
C ILE A 782 -28.30 -29.39 -8.07
N ALA A 783 -29.33 -29.56 -7.24
CA ALA A 783 -30.69 -29.74 -7.74
C ALA A 783 -31.19 -28.45 -8.40
N ASP A 784 -31.61 -28.53 -9.67
CA ASP A 784 -31.99 -27.38 -10.47
C ASP A 784 -33.15 -27.75 -11.39
N LYS A 785 -34.33 -27.18 -11.11
CA LYS A 785 -35.57 -27.45 -11.85
C LYS A 785 -35.59 -26.84 -13.25
N GLY A 786 -34.60 -26.00 -13.58
CA GLY A 786 -34.39 -25.50 -14.94
C GLY A 786 -33.68 -26.48 -15.87
N GLU A 787 -33.01 -27.50 -15.32
CA GLU A 787 -32.25 -28.48 -16.12
C GLU A 787 -33.05 -29.72 -16.50
N LYS A 788 -32.70 -30.31 -17.65
CA LYS A 788 -33.37 -31.49 -18.22
C LYS A 788 -33.36 -32.72 -17.31
N GLU A 789 -32.32 -32.85 -16.49
CA GLU A 789 -32.12 -33.97 -15.56
C GLU A 789 -32.51 -33.60 -14.12
N GLY A 790 -33.10 -32.42 -13.90
CA GLY A 790 -33.44 -31.90 -12.57
C GLY A 790 -32.24 -31.57 -11.67
N THR A 791 -31.02 -31.74 -12.16
CA THR A 791 -29.77 -31.37 -11.49
C THR A 791 -28.79 -30.76 -12.49
N ARG A 792 -27.92 -29.85 -12.02
CA ARG A 792 -26.74 -29.36 -12.75
C ARG A 792 -25.46 -29.84 -12.09
N LYS A 793 -24.50 -30.26 -12.91
CA LYS A 793 -23.12 -30.49 -12.49
C LYS A 793 -22.38 -29.14 -12.45
N GLN A 794 -21.98 -28.70 -11.25
CA GLN A 794 -21.22 -27.47 -11.06
C GLN A 794 -19.78 -27.79 -10.62
N VAL A 795 -18.79 -27.36 -11.40
CA VAL A 795 -17.37 -27.54 -11.07
C VAL A 795 -16.88 -26.34 -10.25
N TRP A 796 -16.33 -26.61 -9.07
CA TRP A 796 -15.58 -25.62 -8.30
C TRP A 796 -14.08 -25.88 -8.42
N HIS A 797 -13.34 -24.82 -8.71
CA HIS A 797 -11.90 -24.83 -8.81
C HIS A 797 -11.27 -24.23 -7.54
N TYR A 798 -10.54 -25.06 -6.80
CA TYR A 798 -9.72 -24.65 -5.66
C TYR A 798 -8.34 -24.26 -6.21
N PRO A 799 -7.94 -22.98 -6.14
CA PRO A 799 -6.70 -22.52 -6.76
C PRO A 799 -5.47 -23.10 -6.06
N SER A 800 -4.41 -23.27 -6.84
CA SER A 800 -3.05 -23.48 -6.33
C SER A 800 -2.58 -22.31 -5.45
N ARG A 801 -1.50 -22.52 -4.69
CA ARG A 801 -0.84 -21.45 -3.91
C ARG A 801 -0.50 -20.25 -4.81
N ALA A 802 -0.07 -20.54 -6.03
CA ALA A 802 0.43 -19.54 -6.97
C ALA A 802 -0.70 -18.82 -7.73
N GLU A 803 -1.79 -19.51 -8.09
CA GLU A 803 -3.02 -18.88 -8.65
C GLU A 803 -3.70 -17.93 -7.68
N CYS A 804 -3.59 -18.13 -6.35
CA CYS A 804 -4.01 -17.12 -5.38
C CYS A 804 -3.29 -15.79 -5.63
N MET A 805 -1.98 -15.82 -5.87
CA MET A 805 -1.13 -14.63 -6.01
C MET A 805 -1.31 -13.89 -7.35
N VAL A 806 -1.96 -14.51 -8.35
CA VAL A 806 -2.35 -13.86 -9.61
C VAL A 806 -3.27 -12.67 -9.36
N CYS A 807 -4.31 -12.84 -8.53
CA CYS A 807 -5.19 -11.74 -8.13
C CYS A 807 -4.65 -11.01 -6.89
N HIS A 808 -4.05 -11.73 -5.94
CA HIS A 808 -3.48 -11.16 -4.72
C HIS A 808 -2.05 -10.60 -4.98
N SER A 809 -1.92 -9.72 -5.98
CA SER A 809 -0.62 -9.24 -6.48
C SER A 809 -0.06 -8.03 -5.70
N ARG A 810 1.25 -7.74 -5.87
CA ARG A 810 1.91 -6.53 -5.35
C ARG A 810 1.26 -5.24 -5.88
N ALA A 811 0.80 -5.20 -7.14
CA ALA A 811 0.12 -4.03 -7.72
C ALA A 811 -1.25 -3.74 -7.06
N SER A 812 -1.96 -4.80 -6.69
CA SER A 812 -3.24 -4.79 -5.98
C SER A 812 -3.07 -4.58 -4.46
N ASN A 813 -1.84 -4.39 -3.95
CA ASN A 813 -1.45 -4.41 -2.53
C ASN A 813 -1.94 -5.66 -1.78
N PHE A 814 -1.92 -6.82 -2.45
CA PHE A 814 -2.27 -8.16 -1.98
C PHE A 814 -3.70 -8.38 -1.47
N VAL A 815 -4.24 -7.56 -0.56
CA VAL A 815 -5.52 -7.83 0.11
C VAL A 815 -6.69 -7.30 -0.71
N LEU A 816 -7.58 -8.18 -1.14
CA LEU A 816 -8.68 -7.81 -2.05
C LEU A 816 -9.97 -7.53 -1.29
N GLY A 817 -10.55 -6.35 -1.52
CA GLY A 817 -11.83 -5.93 -0.95
C GLY A 817 -11.78 -5.34 0.46
N LEU A 818 -10.59 -5.20 1.06
CA LEU A 818 -10.37 -4.44 2.31
C LEU A 818 -9.76 -3.07 1.97
N CYS A 819 -10.62 -2.18 1.51
CA CYS A 819 -10.33 -0.79 1.14
C CYS A 819 -11.53 0.09 1.52
N GLU A 820 -11.34 1.41 1.63
CA GLU A 820 -12.39 2.39 2.01
C GLU A 820 -13.73 2.12 1.30
N VAL A 821 -13.70 2.02 -0.04
CA VAL A 821 -14.91 2.01 -0.87
C VAL A 821 -15.70 0.70 -0.81
N GLN A 822 -15.04 -0.41 -0.48
CA GLN A 822 -15.70 -1.69 -0.25
C GLN A 822 -16.24 -1.80 1.19
N MET A 823 -15.55 -1.17 2.13
CA MET A 823 -15.80 -1.31 3.57
C MET A 823 -16.76 -0.27 4.15
N ASN A 824 -16.93 0.90 3.51
CA ASN A 824 -17.93 1.90 3.90
C ASN A 824 -19.36 1.39 3.65
N LYS A 825 -19.86 0.63 4.62
CA LYS A 825 -21.08 -0.20 4.55
C LYS A 825 -21.54 -0.54 5.97
N SER A 826 -22.85 -0.69 6.19
CA SER A 826 -23.39 -1.23 7.44
C SER A 826 -23.27 -2.76 7.52
N HIS A 827 -22.96 -3.28 8.72
CA HIS A 827 -22.81 -4.70 9.03
C HIS A 827 -23.41 -5.00 10.41
N ASP A 828 -23.98 -6.19 10.55
CA ASP A 828 -24.66 -6.63 11.76
C ASP A 828 -23.69 -7.39 12.68
N TYR A 829 -23.19 -6.70 13.70
CA TYR A 829 -22.29 -7.26 14.72
C TYR A 829 -23.09 -7.78 15.91
N LYS A 830 -22.44 -8.56 16.80
CA LYS A 830 -23.05 -9.05 18.05
C LYS A 830 -23.52 -7.90 18.98
N THR A 831 -22.99 -6.70 18.80
CA THR A 831 -23.33 -5.46 19.51
C THR A 831 -24.48 -4.66 18.89
N GLY A 832 -24.84 -4.92 17.63
CA GLY A 832 -25.81 -4.14 16.85
C GLY A 832 -25.37 -3.94 15.39
N SER A 833 -26.17 -3.20 14.62
CA SER A 833 -25.85 -2.86 13.22
C SER A 833 -25.18 -1.49 13.15
N GLU A 834 -23.99 -1.41 12.55
CA GLU A 834 -23.23 -0.16 12.40
C GLU A 834 -22.33 -0.15 11.16
N ASN A 835 -21.73 1.00 10.84
CA ASN A 835 -20.79 1.10 9.72
C ASN A 835 -19.46 0.42 10.05
N GLN A 836 -19.00 -0.50 9.20
CA GLN A 836 -17.79 -1.29 9.45
C GLN A 836 -16.54 -0.41 9.64
N LEU A 837 -16.42 0.73 8.96
CA LEU A 837 -15.27 1.63 9.15
C LEU A 837 -15.26 2.23 10.56
N HIS A 838 -16.43 2.61 11.07
CA HIS A 838 -16.60 3.12 12.43
C HIS A 838 -16.37 2.01 13.48
N HIS A 839 -16.78 0.76 13.20
CA HIS A 839 -16.49 -0.39 14.06
C HIS A 839 -14.98 -0.68 14.19
N LEU A 840 -14.24 -0.65 13.07
CA LEU A 840 -12.78 -0.85 13.07
C LEU A 840 -12.03 0.31 13.76
N GLU A 841 -12.58 1.51 13.71
CA GLU A 841 -12.13 2.71 14.43
C GLU A 841 -12.38 2.61 15.95
N GLN A 842 -13.59 2.20 16.38
CA GLN A 842 -13.91 1.94 17.79
C GLN A 842 -13.02 0.86 18.42
N LEU A 843 -12.69 -0.19 17.66
CA LEU A 843 -11.74 -1.24 18.05
C LEU A 843 -10.27 -0.76 18.13
N ARG A 844 -10.00 0.52 17.84
CA ARG A 844 -8.67 1.16 17.79
C ARG A 844 -7.63 0.40 16.94
N ILE A 845 -8.07 -0.23 15.83
CA ILE A 845 -7.18 -1.02 14.94
C ILE A 845 -6.79 -0.35 13.64
N LEU A 846 -7.45 0.74 13.23
CA LEU A 846 -7.00 1.51 12.07
C LEU A 846 -5.83 2.41 12.43
N LYS A 847 -5.02 2.76 11.43
CA LYS A 847 -3.99 3.80 11.52
C LYS A 847 -3.96 4.61 10.22
N PRO A 848 -4.50 5.85 10.19
CA PRO A 848 -4.48 6.69 9.00
C PRO A 848 -3.06 7.15 8.63
N ARG A 849 -2.89 7.65 7.41
CA ARG A 849 -1.60 8.18 6.93
C ARG A 849 -1.61 9.71 7.03
N SER A 850 -0.45 10.29 7.30
CA SER A 850 -0.29 11.75 7.41
C SER A 850 -0.60 12.53 6.12
N SER A 851 -0.68 11.83 4.98
CA SER A 851 -1.23 12.36 3.73
C SER A 851 -2.72 12.69 3.82
N ASP A 852 -3.51 11.89 4.54
CA ASP A 852 -4.97 12.06 4.63
C ASP A 852 -5.33 13.35 5.40
N LEU A 853 -4.49 13.78 6.34
CA LEU A 853 -4.66 15.05 7.08
C LEU A 853 -4.45 16.28 6.18
N LYS A 854 -3.47 16.24 5.27
CA LYS A 854 -3.30 17.32 4.27
C LYS A 854 -4.49 17.37 3.31
N GLU A 855 -5.04 16.22 2.94
CA GLU A 855 -6.22 16.13 2.07
C GLU A 855 -7.49 16.68 2.76
N ALA A 856 -7.64 16.49 4.08
CA ALA A 856 -8.72 17.11 4.85
C ALA A 856 -8.63 18.65 4.80
N LEU A 857 -7.46 19.23 5.09
CA LEU A 857 -7.24 20.68 4.99
C LEU A 857 -7.50 21.22 3.57
N LYS A 858 -7.06 20.49 2.52
CA LYS A 858 -7.31 20.88 1.12
C LYS A 858 -8.81 21.03 0.80
N ARG A 859 -9.68 20.18 1.34
CA ARG A 859 -11.13 20.28 1.10
C ARG A 859 -11.74 21.53 1.72
N ILE A 860 -11.26 21.94 2.88
CA ILE A 860 -11.78 23.13 3.57
C ILE A 860 -11.32 24.39 2.83
N GLY A 861 -10.04 24.47 2.43
CA GLY A 861 -9.57 25.58 1.59
C GLY A 861 -10.34 25.68 0.25
N GLN A 862 -10.74 24.54 -0.34
CA GLN A 862 -11.60 24.50 -1.54
C GLN A 862 -13.03 24.99 -1.27
N ALA A 863 -13.62 24.67 -0.11
CA ALA A 863 -14.93 25.19 0.30
C ALA A 863 -14.88 26.72 0.52
N ASP A 864 -13.75 27.22 1.02
CA ASP A 864 -13.36 28.63 1.09
C ASP A 864 -13.05 29.28 -0.28
N GLY A 865 -13.19 28.54 -1.38
CA GLY A 865 -12.97 29.00 -2.75
C GLY A 865 -11.53 28.98 -3.27
N LYS A 866 -10.54 28.61 -2.43
CA LYS A 866 -9.10 28.62 -2.75
C LYS A 866 -8.73 27.52 -3.74
N LYS A 867 -7.79 27.77 -4.65
CA LYS A 867 -7.48 26.85 -5.78
C LYS A 867 -6.00 26.56 -5.98
N ASP A 868 -5.72 25.35 -6.49
CA ASP A 868 -4.41 24.92 -7.00
C ASP A 868 -3.22 25.32 -6.10
N LYS A 869 -2.37 26.25 -6.56
CA LYS A 869 -1.17 26.69 -5.84
C LYS A 869 -1.48 27.51 -4.59
N GLU A 870 -2.51 28.35 -4.62
CA GLU A 870 -2.98 29.10 -3.44
C GLU A 870 -3.45 28.13 -2.35
N LEU A 871 -4.10 27.03 -2.73
CA LEU A 871 -4.54 26.00 -1.80
C LEU A 871 -3.36 25.29 -1.14
N ASP A 872 -2.35 24.89 -1.90
CA ASP A 872 -1.13 24.29 -1.32
C ASP A 872 -0.32 25.29 -0.49
N GLU A 873 -0.26 26.56 -0.87
CA GLU A 873 0.39 27.61 -0.07
C GLU A 873 -0.38 27.87 1.24
N TRP A 874 -1.71 27.94 1.22
CA TRP A 874 -2.54 28.07 2.42
C TRP A 874 -2.47 26.83 3.34
N VAL A 875 -2.51 25.62 2.79
CA VAL A 875 -2.31 24.40 3.59
C VAL A 875 -0.92 24.42 4.24
N ASN A 876 0.12 24.87 3.53
CA ASN A 876 1.44 24.98 4.15
C ASN A 876 1.53 26.11 5.20
N THR A 877 0.85 27.26 5.05
CA THR A 877 0.87 28.32 6.08
C THR A 877 0.11 27.95 7.36
N GLN A 878 -1.01 27.22 7.26
CA GLN A 878 -1.66 26.66 8.46
C GLN A 878 -0.75 25.67 9.21
N LEU A 879 0.14 24.99 8.48
CA LEU A 879 1.08 24.01 9.02
C LEU A 879 2.45 24.60 9.41
N SER A 880 2.72 25.90 9.20
CA SER A 880 4.07 26.49 9.30
C SER A 880 4.33 27.35 10.55
N PHE A 881 3.49 27.27 11.59
CA PHE A 881 3.75 28.00 12.84
C PHE A 881 4.89 27.33 13.63
N PRO A 882 6.07 27.97 13.81
CA PRO A 882 7.15 27.40 14.60
C PRO A 882 6.76 27.33 16.08
N ASP A 883 7.37 26.37 16.78
CA ASP A 883 7.21 26.15 18.23
C ASP A 883 5.78 25.99 18.75
N GLN A 884 4.83 25.62 17.87
CA GLN A 884 3.49 25.18 18.23
C GLN A 884 3.35 23.64 18.26
N ARG A 885 2.23 23.17 18.81
CA ARG A 885 1.82 21.75 18.72
C ARG A 885 1.77 21.37 17.23
N LYS A 886 2.55 20.34 16.87
CA LYS A 886 2.53 19.80 15.51
C LYS A 886 1.22 19.04 15.25
N PRO A 887 0.71 19.05 14.01
CA PRO A 887 -0.46 18.28 13.64
C PRO A 887 -0.28 16.80 13.95
N ALA A 888 -1.15 16.29 14.82
CA ALA A 888 -1.36 14.87 14.94
C ALA A 888 -2.22 14.40 13.76
N THR A 889 -1.85 13.29 13.14
CA THR A 889 -2.87 12.44 12.51
C THR A 889 -3.51 11.70 13.67
N PRO A 890 -4.80 11.93 13.99
CA PRO A 890 -5.37 11.44 15.24
C PRO A 890 -5.29 9.92 15.30
N ASP A 891 -4.55 9.38 16.26
CA ASP A 891 -4.31 7.94 16.31
C ASP A 891 -5.65 7.19 16.42
N HIS A 892 -5.87 6.28 15.46
CA HIS A 892 -7.03 5.42 15.26
C HIS A 892 -8.35 6.02 14.74
N LEU A 893 -8.51 7.35 14.65
CA LEU A 893 -9.70 7.95 14.03
C LEU A 893 -9.56 8.05 12.51
N LEU A 894 -10.65 7.79 11.78
CA LEU A 894 -10.72 8.02 10.34
C LEU A 894 -10.55 9.51 10.02
N PRO A 895 -9.93 9.86 8.87
CA PRO A 895 -9.66 11.27 8.53
C PRO A 895 -10.92 12.09 8.23
N LEU A 896 -12.08 11.46 8.07
CA LEU A 896 -13.37 12.07 7.73
C LEU A 896 -14.55 11.23 8.30
N PRO A 897 -15.75 11.81 8.44
CA PRO A 897 -16.97 11.06 8.76
C PRO A 897 -17.30 10.01 7.68
N VAL A 898 -17.82 8.85 8.07
CA VAL A 898 -18.14 7.75 7.13
C VAL A 898 -19.20 8.12 6.08
N SER A 899 -20.00 9.15 6.34
CA SER A 899 -20.94 9.77 5.40
C SER A 899 -20.26 10.52 4.25
N GLN A 900 -19.04 11.03 4.45
CA GLN A 900 -18.24 11.75 3.46
C GLN A 900 -17.23 10.86 2.72
N LEU A 901 -16.97 9.64 3.22
CA LEU A 901 -16.08 8.66 2.59
C LEU A 901 -16.73 8.05 1.34
N LYS A 902 -15.93 7.70 0.33
CA LYS A 902 -16.46 7.12 -0.91
C LYS A 902 -16.92 5.67 -0.67
N LYS A 903 -17.84 5.19 -1.50
CA LYS A 903 -18.29 3.79 -1.48
C LYS A 903 -18.65 3.28 -2.87
N LEU A 904 -18.46 1.98 -3.07
CA LEU A 904 -19.08 1.23 -4.16
C LEU A 904 -20.56 1.00 -3.88
N VAL A 905 -21.29 0.59 -4.91
CA VAL A 905 -22.67 0.09 -4.80
C VAL A 905 -22.72 -1.41 -5.09
N ASN A 906 -23.77 -2.09 -4.65
CA ASN A 906 -24.03 -3.45 -5.09
C ASN A 906 -24.36 -3.43 -6.60
N PRO A 907 -23.60 -4.10 -7.49
CA PRO A 907 -23.86 -4.06 -8.94
C PRO A 907 -25.23 -4.63 -9.34
N TYR A 908 -25.82 -5.48 -8.49
CA TYR A 908 -27.10 -6.12 -8.73
C TYR A 908 -28.30 -5.37 -8.11
N ASP A 909 -28.07 -4.33 -7.30
CA ASP A 909 -29.14 -3.49 -6.75
C ASP A 909 -29.64 -2.50 -7.81
N LYS A 910 -30.83 -2.77 -8.38
CA LYS A 910 -31.42 -1.97 -9.46
C LYS A 910 -31.86 -0.56 -9.02
N ASN A 911 -31.85 -0.24 -7.72
CA ASN A 911 -32.12 1.11 -7.22
C ASN A 911 -30.90 2.04 -7.32
N GLN A 912 -29.71 1.50 -7.66
CA GLN A 912 -28.45 2.25 -7.74
C GLN A 912 -28.19 2.76 -9.16
N PRO A 913 -27.48 3.90 -9.34
CA PRO A 913 -27.15 4.41 -10.67
C PRO A 913 -26.41 3.41 -11.54
N LEU A 914 -26.82 3.28 -12.81
CA LEU A 914 -26.35 2.26 -13.75
C LEU A 914 -24.82 2.27 -13.95
N GLU A 915 -24.21 3.44 -14.15
CA GLU A 915 -22.75 3.58 -14.27
C GLU A 915 -22.03 3.18 -12.97
N ALA A 916 -22.59 3.53 -11.80
CA ALA A 916 -22.00 3.16 -10.51
C ALA A 916 -22.04 1.65 -10.28
N ARG A 917 -23.12 0.97 -10.70
CA ARG A 917 -23.25 -0.50 -10.71
C ARG A 917 -22.17 -1.14 -11.58
N VAL A 918 -22.00 -0.68 -12.83
CA VAL A 918 -20.94 -1.16 -13.74
C VAL A 918 -19.54 -0.93 -13.15
N LYS A 919 -19.24 0.28 -12.68
CA LYS A 919 -17.92 0.60 -12.09
C LYS A 919 -17.61 -0.26 -10.87
N SER A 920 -18.61 -0.56 -10.05
CA SER A 920 -18.48 -1.44 -8.88
C SER A 920 -18.22 -2.90 -9.27
N TYR A 921 -18.82 -3.38 -10.38
CA TYR A 921 -18.49 -4.69 -10.94
C TYR A 921 -17.06 -4.73 -11.52
N LEU A 922 -16.66 -3.72 -12.31
CA LEU A 922 -15.32 -3.65 -12.90
C LEU A 922 -14.22 -3.62 -11.83
N HIS A 923 -14.37 -2.79 -10.80
CA HIS A 923 -13.42 -2.75 -9.69
C HIS A 923 -13.30 -4.10 -8.98
N SER A 924 -14.42 -4.80 -8.75
CA SER A 924 -14.44 -6.03 -7.95
C SER A 924 -13.94 -7.26 -8.70
N ASN A 925 -14.09 -7.30 -10.04
CA ASN A 925 -13.82 -8.48 -10.86
C ASN A 925 -12.61 -8.32 -11.80
N CYS A 926 -12.32 -7.09 -12.25
CA CYS A 926 -11.36 -6.84 -13.34
C CYS A 926 -10.14 -6.03 -12.87
N ALA A 927 -10.32 -5.04 -12.00
CA ALA A 927 -9.26 -4.10 -11.63
C ALA A 927 -8.06 -4.74 -10.91
N ASN A 928 -8.21 -5.93 -10.32
CA ASN A 928 -7.06 -6.62 -9.70
C ASN A 928 -5.93 -6.86 -10.72
N CYS A 929 -6.28 -7.14 -11.97
CA CYS A 929 -5.34 -7.34 -13.08
C CYS A 929 -5.22 -6.11 -13.99
N HIS A 930 -6.32 -5.39 -14.20
CA HIS A 930 -6.42 -4.24 -15.11
C HIS A 930 -6.14 -2.92 -14.36
N ILE A 931 -4.94 -2.80 -13.82
CA ILE A 931 -4.35 -1.59 -13.20
C ILE A 931 -2.89 -1.47 -13.63
N ASN A 932 -2.26 -0.32 -13.37
CA ASN A 932 -0.82 -0.16 -13.59
C ASN A 932 -0.02 -1.26 -12.85
N ALA A 933 0.81 -1.99 -13.60
CA ALA A 933 1.55 -3.19 -13.17
C ALA A 933 0.71 -4.41 -12.69
N GLY A 934 -0.62 -4.44 -12.94
CA GLY A 934 -1.49 -5.56 -12.54
C GLY A 934 -1.41 -6.83 -13.40
N GLY A 935 -0.65 -6.81 -14.50
CA GLY A 935 -0.43 -8.01 -15.34
C GLY A 935 -1.62 -8.43 -16.23
N GLY A 936 -2.75 -7.73 -16.22
CA GLY A 936 -3.92 -8.00 -17.08
C GLY A 936 -3.77 -7.57 -18.56
N ASN A 937 -2.55 -7.30 -19.00
CA ASN A 937 -2.14 -6.98 -20.37
C ASN A 937 -3.11 -6.10 -21.18
N SER A 938 -3.25 -4.85 -20.73
CA SER A 938 -4.23 -3.90 -21.28
C SER A 938 -3.85 -2.45 -21.01
N GLN A 939 -4.16 -1.54 -21.95
CA GLN A 939 -3.92 -0.10 -21.83
C GLN A 939 -4.94 0.64 -20.92
N MET A 940 -5.83 -0.09 -20.23
CA MET A 940 -6.88 0.43 -19.33
C MET A 940 -6.47 0.37 -17.85
N ASP A 941 -6.92 1.36 -17.08
CA ASP A 941 -6.88 1.39 -15.61
C ASP A 941 -8.31 1.35 -15.06
N LEU A 942 -8.72 0.21 -14.50
CA LEU A 942 -10.08 -0.04 -14.00
C LEU A 942 -10.23 0.20 -12.49
N ASP A 943 -9.23 0.78 -11.82
CA ASP A 943 -9.36 1.12 -10.41
C ASP A 943 -10.50 2.12 -10.15
N PHE A 944 -11.08 2.09 -8.94
CA PHE A 944 -12.18 2.99 -8.60
C PHE A 944 -11.75 4.47 -8.60
N PHE A 945 -10.48 4.75 -8.31
CA PHE A 945 -9.90 6.10 -8.29
C PHE A 945 -9.18 6.47 -9.60
N ALA A 946 -9.23 5.61 -10.63
CA ALA A 946 -8.63 5.89 -11.93
C ALA A 946 -9.18 7.16 -12.58
N ASP A 947 -8.28 7.95 -13.18
CA ASP A 947 -8.63 9.13 -13.97
C ASP A 947 -9.35 8.71 -15.27
N LYS A 948 -10.36 9.48 -15.70
CA LYS A 948 -11.14 9.18 -16.92
C LYS A 948 -10.26 8.96 -18.17
N THR A 949 -9.13 9.66 -18.28
CA THR A 949 -8.16 9.53 -19.39
C THR A 949 -7.38 8.21 -19.38
N LYS A 950 -7.38 7.49 -18.25
CA LYS A 950 -6.69 6.20 -18.06
C LYS A 950 -7.62 5.00 -18.16
N ILE A 951 -8.93 5.18 -17.98
CA ILE A 951 -9.90 4.07 -18.01
C ILE A 951 -9.94 3.38 -19.39
N LYS A 952 -9.83 4.12 -20.51
CA LYS A 952 -9.61 3.57 -21.87
C LYS A 952 -10.35 2.26 -22.21
N ILE A 953 -11.68 2.26 -22.07
CA ILE A 953 -12.55 1.17 -22.54
C ILE A 953 -13.60 1.63 -23.57
N LEU A 954 -13.95 2.92 -23.61
CA LEU A 954 -15.02 3.45 -24.46
C LEU A 954 -14.48 3.81 -25.85
N ASP A 955 -15.07 3.21 -26.88
CA ASP A 955 -14.69 3.31 -28.31
C ASP A 955 -13.26 2.87 -28.69
N GLU A 956 -12.48 2.44 -27.69
CA GLU A 956 -11.11 1.94 -27.85
C GLU A 956 -11.05 0.61 -28.61
N LYS A 957 -9.95 0.37 -29.32
CA LYS A 957 -9.74 -0.86 -30.12
C LYS A 957 -9.23 -2.02 -29.23
N PRO A 958 -9.70 -3.27 -29.41
CA PRO A 958 -9.17 -4.43 -28.69
C PRO A 958 -7.80 -4.83 -29.25
N ASN A 959 -6.77 -4.90 -28.39
CA ASN A 959 -5.42 -5.35 -28.80
C ASN A 959 -5.37 -6.84 -29.20
N HIS A 960 -6.16 -7.68 -28.53
CA HIS A 960 -5.98 -9.14 -28.52
C HIS A 960 -6.80 -9.92 -29.56
N HIS A 961 -8.13 -9.84 -29.47
CA HIS A 961 -9.03 -10.66 -30.27
C HIS A 961 -10.36 -9.94 -30.45
N THR A 962 -10.84 -9.87 -31.70
CA THR A 962 -12.10 -9.20 -32.08
C THR A 962 -13.30 -10.13 -32.10
N PHE A 963 -13.09 -11.44 -31.91
CA PHE A 963 -14.13 -12.49 -32.03
C PHE A 963 -14.89 -12.47 -33.37
N GLY A 964 -14.24 -11.95 -34.42
CA GLY A 964 -14.82 -11.79 -35.76
C GLY A 964 -15.75 -10.58 -35.91
N PHE A 965 -15.97 -9.77 -34.87
CA PHE A 965 -16.85 -8.61 -34.94
C PHE A 965 -16.27 -7.51 -35.84
N LYS A 966 -17.12 -6.93 -36.68
CA LYS A 966 -16.75 -5.83 -37.59
C LYS A 966 -16.70 -4.50 -36.82
N ASP A 967 -15.58 -3.78 -36.93
CA ASP A 967 -15.28 -2.59 -36.12
C ASP A 967 -15.51 -2.82 -34.61
N ALA A 968 -14.98 -3.94 -34.12
CA ALA A 968 -15.00 -4.34 -32.72
C ALA A 968 -14.30 -3.29 -31.84
N LYS A 969 -14.96 -2.85 -30.77
CA LYS A 969 -14.38 -1.99 -29.73
C LYS A 969 -14.34 -2.73 -28.38
N ILE A 970 -13.58 -2.24 -27.41
CA ILE A 970 -13.58 -2.79 -26.04
C ILE A 970 -14.98 -2.65 -25.45
N ILE A 971 -15.53 -1.42 -25.49
CA ILE A 971 -16.95 -1.10 -25.41
C ILE A 971 -17.27 -0.18 -26.60
N ALA A 972 -18.24 -0.55 -27.44
CA ALA A 972 -18.77 0.30 -28.50
C ALA A 972 -20.01 1.05 -27.97
N PRO A 973 -19.98 2.39 -27.83
CA PRO A 973 -21.10 3.14 -27.27
C PRO A 973 -22.42 2.92 -28.04
N GLY A 974 -23.52 2.67 -27.32
CA GLY A 974 -24.83 2.35 -27.88
C GLY A 974 -24.91 1.04 -28.69
N ASP A 975 -23.89 0.17 -28.62
CA ASP A 975 -23.75 -0.99 -29.51
C ASP A 975 -23.16 -2.23 -28.78
N PRO A 976 -24.02 -3.05 -28.13
CA PRO A 976 -23.59 -4.29 -27.47
C PRO A 976 -22.90 -5.29 -28.39
N GLU A 977 -23.33 -5.40 -29.65
CA GLU A 977 -22.88 -6.45 -30.58
C GLU A 977 -21.45 -6.24 -31.08
N ARG A 978 -20.93 -5.00 -31.01
CA ARG A 978 -19.52 -4.67 -31.29
C ARG A 978 -18.65 -4.57 -30.02
N SER A 979 -19.20 -4.82 -28.84
CA SER A 979 -18.53 -4.61 -27.55
C SER A 979 -17.82 -5.89 -27.05
N VAL A 980 -16.51 -5.98 -27.27
CA VAL A 980 -15.70 -7.17 -26.92
C VAL A 980 -15.72 -7.48 -25.42
N LEU A 981 -15.74 -6.47 -24.53
CA LEU A 981 -15.79 -6.73 -23.09
C LEU A 981 -17.10 -7.40 -22.66
N LEU A 982 -18.24 -7.06 -23.29
CA LEU A 982 -19.52 -7.74 -23.06
C LEU A 982 -19.44 -9.22 -23.48
N HIS A 983 -18.86 -9.50 -24.65
CA HIS A 983 -18.66 -10.87 -25.11
C HIS A 983 -17.75 -11.67 -24.18
N ARG A 984 -16.63 -11.09 -23.72
CA ARG A 984 -15.71 -11.76 -22.79
C ARG A 984 -16.35 -12.10 -21.44
N ILE A 985 -17.26 -11.25 -20.92
CA ILE A 985 -18.00 -11.60 -19.69
C ILE A 985 -19.15 -12.60 -19.94
N SER A 986 -19.65 -12.74 -21.17
CA SER A 986 -20.77 -13.66 -21.51
C SER A 986 -20.37 -15.08 -21.93
N ILE A 987 -19.07 -15.35 -22.17
CA ILE A 987 -18.55 -16.69 -22.52
C ILE A 987 -17.81 -17.39 -21.38
N VAL A 988 -17.68 -18.71 -21.48
CA VAL A 988 -16.76 -19.53 -20.65
C VAL A 988 -15.74 -20.22 -21.57
N GLY A 989 -14.49 -20.33 -21.12
CA GLY A 989 -13.37 -20.87 -21.90
C GLY A 989 -12.51 -19.80 -22.58
N THR A 990 -11.99 -20.10 -23.77
CA THR A 990 -10.97 -19.28 -24.46
C THR A 990 -11.39 -17.82 -24.62
N GLY A 991 -10.67 -16.92 -23.96
CA GLY A 991 -10.91 -15.48 -24.01
C GLY A 991 -11.87 -14.91 -22.96
N GLN A 992 -12.44 -15.74 -22.07
CA GLN A 992 -13.33 -15.30 -20.98
C GLN A 992 -12.71 -14.22 -20.08
N MET A 993 -13.55 -13.39 -19.46
CA MET A 993 -13.15 -12.47 -18.39
C MET A 993 -14.13 -12.49 -17.20
N PRO A 994 -13.65 -12.57 -15.95
CA PRO A 994 -12.26 -12.85 -15.56
C PRO A 994 -11.77 -14.22 -16.05
N GLN A 995 -10.46 -14.34 -16.29
CA GLN A 995 -9.84 -15.58 -16.79
C GLN A 995 -9.91 -16.73 -15.77
N ILE A 996 -9.73 -16.42 -14.47
CA ILE A 996 -9.75 -17.37 -13.35
C ILE A 996 -10.87 -17.05 -12.35
N SER A 997 -11.12 -17.95 -11.40
CA SER A 997 -12.16 -17.84 -10.35
C SER A 997 -13.62 -17.86 -10.82
N ARG A 998 -13.91 -18.23 -12.09
CA ARG A 998 -15.27 -18.58 -12.54
C ARG A 998 -15.28 -19.70 -13.58
N ASN A 999 -16.30 -20.54 -13.49
CA ASN A 999 -16.69 -21.57 -14.46
C ASN A 999 -18.10 -21.33 -15.04
N MET A 1000 -18.83 -20.32 -14.55
CA MET A 1000 -20.19 -19.97 -14.98
C MET A 1000 -20.32 -18.49 -15.37
N VAL A 1001 -21.15 -18.22 -16.38
CA VAL A 1001 -21.53 -16.87 -16.83
C VAL A 1001 -22.37 -16.17 -15.76
N ASP A 1002 -21.97 -14.96 -15.37
CA ASP A 1002 -22.81 -14.05 -14.61
C ASP A 1002 -23.86 -13.41 -15.54
N LYS A 1003 -25.04 -14.02 -15.63
CA LYS A 1003 -26.15 -13.52 -16.46
C LYS A 1003 -26.58 -12.09 -16.04
N GLN A 1004 -26.54 -11.76 -14.75
CA GLN A 1004 -26.94 -10.44 -14.27
C GLN A 1004 -25.91 -9.36 -14.62
N ALA A 1005 -24.62 -9.69 -14.65
CA ALA A 1005 -23.59 -8.80 -15.17
C ALA A 1005 -23.70 -8.61 -16.69
N VAL A 1006 -24.02 -9.67 -17.45
CA VAL A 1006 -24.28 -9.55 -18.90
C VAL A 1006 -25.47 -8.63 -19.17
N GLU A 1007 -26.56 -8.76 -18.42
CA GLU A 1007 -27.70 -7.83 -18.46
C GLU A 1007 -27.29 -6.39 -18.11
N LEU A 1008 -26.61 -6.18 -16.97
CA LEU A 1008 -26.12 -4.89 -16.50
C LEU A 1008 -25.25 -4.16 -17.53
N PHE A 1009 -24.30 -4.86 -18.17
CA PHE A 1009 -23.46 -4.27 -19.20
C PHE A 1009 -24.24 -4.03 -20.50
N THR A 1010 -25.18 -4.90 -20.87
CA THR A 1010 -26.04 -4.68 -22.05
C THR A 1010 -26.93 -3.44 -21.87
N GLU A 1011 -27.49 -3.25 -20.68
CA GLU A 1011 -28.25 -2.07 -20.26
C GLU A 1011 -27.38 -0.80 -20.36
N TRP A 1012 -26.22 -0.82 -19.71
CA TRP A 1012 -25.27 0.31 -19.71
C TRP A 1012 -24.78 0.68 -21.10
N ILE A 1013 -24.32 -0.29 -21.91
CA ILE A 1013 -23.80 -0.02 -23.26
C ILE A 1013 -24.88 0.63 -24.13
N ARG A 1014 -26.13 0.18 -24.04
CA ARG A 1014 -27.27 0.78 -24.76
C ARG A 1014 -27.62 2.20 -24.27
N SER A 1015 -27.27 2.55 -23.04
CA SER A 1015 -27.48 3.90 -22.47
C SER A 1015 -26.40 4.91 -22.86
N LEU A 1016 -25.25 4.47 -23.38
CA LEU A 1016 -24.16 5.36 -23.80
C LEU A 1016 -24.51 6.10 -25.11
N PRO A 1017 -24.14 7.40 -25.24
CA PRO A 1017 -24.29 8.14 -26.50
C PRO A 1017 -23.38 7.54 -27.58
N LYS A 1018 -23.87 7.51 -28.83
CA LYS A 1018 -23.13 7.01 -30.01
C LYS A 1018 -22.21 8.06 -30.62
#